data_AF-A0A349R3B1-F1
#
_entry.id   AF-A0A349R3B1-F1
#
_cell.length_a   1.000
_cell.length_b   1.000
_cell.length_c   1.000
_cell.angle_alpha   90.00
_cell.angle_beta   90.00
_cell.angle_gamma   90.00
#
_symmetry.space_group_name_H-M   'P 1'
#
loop_
_entity.id
_entity.type
_entity.pdbx_description
1 polymer ?
#
loop_
_entity_poly.entity_id
_entity_poly.type
_entity_poly.pdbx_seq_one_letter_code
_entity_poly.pdbx_strand_id
1 'polypeptide(L)'
;DTTFKSILIQSAKSLLTRFNPKVGAIKSWDTFSSWDGKHRYEFPVIIDNMMNLELLFLASKLSGDSVYRNAAIRHAETTLKNQYRADYSSYHVVTYDPNTGAVLSRETAQGFSDNSAWARGQAWGLYGFVVMYRETKDPKFLQAALKMAEFYIKHPRLPQDKVPQWDFDVNQAGFVPNWNYRKADFETIPRDASAAAVTASALLELVVYMGTGQRQEYLDVAEAILRSLGSPQYSSAVGANGLFVLKHSVGSIPHKGEIDVPLVYADYYYLEALMRWNKRNHQLTQLMNEWGEMNRQKAKALKDFQQQKFGLFIHWGLYAIPAGIWNGQKMEDLGSPSVAEWIQLVAKIPRSTYAKLADQFSPQSFDADKIVKMAKAAGMKYLVVTSKHHDGFALYGSTVSSFNSKQATPFKRDIIQELYDACLRHKLDFGIYYSQNIDWRDGSDGQYAVTKAQHDLVHAKTDAFGVNLWDPSENSFASYLNEKAIPQVKEILTRFKQLKYIWFDMPGLMTAEQSFRFYKTVYDCNPRVIVSERIGNGMGDYAIPGDNRIPDSSERFTRPWEAIGTFNHSWGYKSYDHDWKNVDELRYWLLEIVSKGGNYMLNIGPDAQGNVATPVKKNLAILGKWLRRNAEAVYGTSPWTISHEGPTTVRITDTEQREREGFKVSFTALDFWFTQKNDFVYAMALVVPKDGIVNVQSLNQNMAKVKSVEILGFGRIDFQQDNHGLQLKLPKKIQNSSLGYALKIKLS
;
A
#
# COMPACT_ATOMS: atom_id res chain seq x y z
N ASP A 1 -0.54 28.94 -16.45
CA ASP A 1 -0.18 29.73 -17.64
C ASP A 1 -0.41 28.85 -18.88
N THR A 2 -1.35 29.24 -19.76
CA THR A 2 -1.74 28.48 -20.96
C THR A 2 -0.87 28.81 -22.19
N THR A 3 -0.03 29.83 -22.11
CA THR A 3 0.79 30.36 -23.23
C THR A 3 1.89 29.40 -23.66
N PHE A 4 2.44 28.61 -22.73
CA PHE A 4 3.47 27.61 -23.04
C PHE A 4 2.96 26.46 -23.92
N LYS A 5 1.66 26.14 -23.85
CA LYS A 5 1.08 25.00 -24.59
C LYS A 5 1.21 25.18 -26.10
N SER A 6 0.86 26.36 -26.61
CA SER A 6 0.94 26.66 -28.05
C SER A 6 2.38 26.71 -28.54
N ILE A 7 3.29 27.25 -27.73
CA ILE A 7 4.73 27.30 -28.04
C ILE A 7 5.30 25.90 -28.18
N LEU A 8 5.04 24.99 -27.23
CA LEU A 8 5.53 23.61 -27.27
C LEU A 8 5.01 22.85 -28.49
N ILE A 9 3.72 22.99 -28.82
CA ILE A 9 3.13 22.37 -30.01
C ILE A 9 3.75 22.95 -31.29
N GLN A 10 3.95 24.26 -31.37
CA GLN A 10 4.57 24.89 -32.53
C GLN A 10 6.04 24.49 -32.70
N SER A 11 6.79 24.35 -31.61
CA SER A 11 8.17 23.82 -31.63
C SER A 11 8.19 22.38 -32.15
N ALA A 12 7.30 21.52 -31.65
CA ALA A 12 7.17 20.14 -32.13
C ALA A 12 6.78 20.06 -33.61
N LYS A 13 5.86 20.93 -34.05
CA LYS A 13 5.46 21.04 -35.46
C LYS A 13 6.64 21.45 -36.35
N SER A 14 7.48 22.36 -35.87
CA SER A 14 8.69 22.80 -36.58
C SER A 14 9.74 21.69 -36.66
N LEU A 15 9.95 20.94 -35.58
CA LEU A 15 10.81 19.74 -35.59
C LEU A 15 10.29 18.69 -36.59
N LEU A 16 8.97 18.49 -36.63
CA LEU A 16 8.33 17.49 -37.49
C LEU A 16 8.52 17.77 -38.98
N THR A 17 8.76 19.02 -39.41
CA THR A 17 9.05 19.32 -40.82
C THR A 17 10.35 18.68 -41.31
N ARG A 18 11.21 18.23 -40.40
CA ARG A 18 12.45 17.51 -40.71
C ARG A 18 12.28 15.98 -40.69
N PHE A 19 11.09 15.46 -40.38
CA PHE A 19 10.80 14.03 -40.46
C PHE A 19 10.55 13.60 -41.91
N ASN A 20 11.26 12.57 -42.36
CA ASN A 20 11.01 11.94 -43.66
C ASN A 20 10.38 10.56 -43.43
N PRO A 21 9.15 10.31 -43.91
CA PRO A 21 8.46 9.04 -43.67
C PRO A 21 9.10 7.83 -44.38
N LYS A 22 9.81 8.03 -45.50
CA LYS A 22 10.52 6.96 -46.22
C LYS A 22 11.75 6.49 -45.45
N VAL A 23 12.53 7.43 -44.92
CA VAL A 23 13.64 7.13 -44.00
C VAL A 23 13.10 6.64 -42.65
N GLY A 24 11.98 7.21 -42.21
CA GLY A 24 11.39 6.98 -40.90
C GLY A 24 12.16 7.69 -39.78
N ALA A 25 12.89 8.77 -40.06
CA ALA A 25 13.67 9.50 -39.07
C ALA A 25 13.64 11.02 -39.31
N ILE A 26 14.15 11.76 -38.33
CA ILE A 26 14.24 13.23 -38.33
C ILE A 26 15.65 13.60 -38.79
N LYS A 27 15.77 14.46 -39.81
CA LYS A 27 17.04 14.92 -40.36
C LYS A 27 17.74 15.88 -39.40
N SER A 28 18.97 15.59 -38.98
CA SER A 28 19.70 16.37 -37.97
C SER A 28 20.28 17.66 -38.54
N TRP A 29 20.92 17.57 -39.71
CA TRP A 29 21.59 18.68 -40.38
C TRP A 29 21.17 18.75 -41.84
N ASP A 30 21.36 19.90 -42.47
CA ASP A 30 21.23 20.00 -43.94
C ASP A 30 22.33 19.21 -44.64
N THR A 31 22.30 19.15 -45.97
CA THR A 31 23.24 18.32 -46.72
C THR A 31 24.60 19.01 -46.83
N PHE A 32 25.66 18.34 -46.37
CA PHE A 32 27.05 18.82 -46.47
C PHE A 32 28.04 17.65 -46.62
N SER A 33 29.30 17.94 -46.95
CA SER A 33 30.36 16.92 -47.09
C SER A 33 30.70 16.29 -45.74
N SER A 34 30.98 14.97 -45.71
CA SER A 34 31.47 14.30 -44.51
C SER A 34 32.78 14.92 -44.04
N TRP A 35 33.06 14.78 -42.75
CA TRP A 35 34.22 15.42 -42.11
C TRP A 35 35.56 14.86 -42.59
N ASP A 36 35.57 13.61 -43.07
CA ASP A 36 36.73 12.99 -43.73
C ASP A 36 36.82 13.33 -45.24
N GLY A 37 35.86 14.09 -45.76
CA GLY A 37 35.79 14.55 -47.14
C GLY A 37 35.45 13.47 -48.17
N LYS A 38 35.11 12.25 -47.76
CA LYS A 38 34.92 11.11 -48.69
C LYS A 38 33.50 10.96 -49.20
N HIS A 39 32.49 11.41 -48.44
CA HIS A 39 31.08 11.20 -48.73
C HIS A 39 30.27 12.48 -48.53
N ARG A 40 28.99 12.48 -48.92
CA ARG A 40 28.06 13.58 -48.65
C ARG A 40 26.97 13.09 -47.70
N TYR A 41 26.70 13.85 -46.66
CA TYR A 41 25.61 13.59 -45.73
C TYR A 41 24.26 14.01 -46.35
N GLU A 42 23.66 13.11 -47.13
CA GLU A 42 22.36 13.36 -47.79
C GLU A 42 21.20 13.49 -46.79
N PHE A 43 21.12 12.59 -45.81
CA PHE A 43 20.13 12.62 -44.73
C PHE A 43 20.79 12.13 -43.42
N PRO A 44 21.63 12.97 -42.77
CA PRO A 44 22.31 12.55 -41.56
C PRO A 44 21.36 12.52 -40.36
N VAL A 45 21.28 11.37 -39.71
CA VAL A 45 20.61 11.19 -38.42
C VAL A 45 21.69 10.95 -37.37
N ILE A 46 21.69 11.76 -36.32
CA ILE A 46 22.57 11.59 -35.17
C ILE A 46 21.83 10.99 -33.98
N ILE A 47 22.57 10.28 -33.13
CA ILE A 47 22.00 9.62 -31.95
C ILE A 47 21.36 10.62 -30.97
N ASP A 48 21.83 11.86 -30.93
CA ASP A 48 21.30 12.97 -30.13
C ASP A 48 19.82 13.25 -30.42
N ASN A 49 19.34 12.93 -31.63
CA ASN A 49 17.93 13.12 -31.99
C ASN A 49 16.98 12.31 -31.11
N MET A 50 17.46 11.26 -30.43
CA MET A 50 16.68 10.53 -29.44
C MET A 50 16.17 11.45 -28.31
N MET A 51 16.90 12.52 -27.98
CA MET A 51 16.51 13.50 -26.97
C MET A 51 15.37 14.40 -27.43
N ASN A 52 15.22 14.60 -28.73
CA ASN A 52 14.17 15.46 -29.30
C ASN A 52 12.78 14.80 -29.26
N LEU A 53 12.73 13.47 -29.09
CA LEU A 53 11.49 12.70 -29.19
C LEU A 53 10.51 13.00 -28.04
N GLU A 54 11.03 13.38 -26.87
CA GLU A 54 10.22 13.75 -25.72
C GLU A 54 9.27 14.92 -26.01
N LEU A 55 9.76 15.92 -26.77
CA LEU A 55 8.95 17.06 -27.20
C LEU A 55 7.76 16.61 -28.07
N LEU A 56 7.95 15.62 -28.94
CA LEU A 56 6.89 15.08 -29.80
C LEU A 56 5.82 14.35 -28.98
N PHE A 57 6.21 13.55 -27.98
CA PHE A 57 5.24 12.93 -27.07
C PHE A 57 4.46 13.97 -26.27
N LEU A 58 5.14 15.00 -25.76
CA LEU A 58 4.49 16.10 -25.05
C LEU A 58 3.48 16.83 -25.95
N ALA A 59 3.85 17.15 -27.19
CA ALA A 59 2.96 17.78 -28.15
C ALA A 59 1.75 16.91 -28.49
N SER A 60 1.92 15.59 -28.62
CA SER A 60 0.80 14.66 -28.82
C SER A 60 -0.18 14.70 -27.64
N LYS A 61 0.31 14.65 -26.39
CA LYS A 61 -0.53 14.74 -25.18
C LYS A 61 -1.27 16.08 -25.09
N LEU A 62 -0.60 17.18 -25.44
CA LEU A 62 -1.17 18.53 -25.34
C LEU A 62 -2.20 18.81 -26.45
N SER A 63 -1.96 18.33 -27.66
CA SER A 63 -2.81 18.61 -28.84
C SER A 63 -3.89 17.55 -29.08
N GLY A 64 -3.69 16.31 -28.63
CA GLY A 64 -4.50 15.15 -29.01
C GLY A 64 -4.12 14.56 -30.38
N ASP A 65 -3.15 15.14 -31.10
CA ASP A 65 -2.75 14.67 -32.41
C ASP A 65 -1.69 13.55 -32.31
N SER A 66 -1.98 12.41 -32.92
CA SER A 66 -1.12 11.23 -32.89
C SER A 66 0.08 11.31 -33.83
N VAL A 67 0.12 12.27 -34.76
CA VAL A 67 1.22 12.40 -35.74
C VAL A 67 2.58 12.52 -35.06
N TYR A 68 2.65 13.30 -33.98
CA TYR A 68 3.90 13.51 -33.23
C TYR A 68 4.36 12.21 -32.56
N ARG A 69 3.43 11.49 -31.92
CA ARG A 69 3.71 10.19 -31.27
C ARG A 69 4.22 9.16 -32.29
N ASN A 70 3.55 9.07 -33.44
CA ASN A 70 3.89 8.10 -34.48
C ASN A 70 5.25 8.39 -35.10
N ALA A 71 5.57 9.67 -35.36
CA ALA A 71 6.88 10.08 -35.86
C ALA A 71 7.99 9.76 -34.85
N ALA A 72 7.76 9.99 -33.54
CA ALA A 72 8.73 9.68 -32.49
C ALA A 72 9.02 8.18 -32.40
N ILE A 73 7.98 7.34 -32.40
CA ILE A 73 8.12 5.87 -32.39
C ILE A 73 8.88 5.41 -33.63
N ARG A 74 8.50 5.92 -34.81
CA ARG A 74 9.15 5.52 -36.06
C ARG A 74 10.62 5.92 -36.09
N HIS A 75 10.96 7.12 -35.61
CA HIS A 75 12.34 7.56 -35.44
C HIS A 75 13.13 6.59 -34.56
N ALA A 76 12.62 6.30 -33.36
CA ALA A 76 13.30 5.40 -32.43
C ALA A 76 13.47 3.98 -32.98
N GLU A 77 12.51 3.47 -33.75
CA GLU A 77 12.64 2.17 -34.43
C GLU A 77 13.73 2.18 -35.50
N THR A 78 13.77 3.22 -36.34
CA THR A 78 14.82 3.38 -37.36
C THR A 78 16.20 3.52 -36.71
N THR A 79 16.31 4.29 -35.62
CA THR A 79 17.51 4.43 -34.80
C THR A 79 17.93 3.08 -34.22
N LEU A 80 17.02 2.36 -33.54
CA LEU A 80 17.30 1.05 -32.96
C LEU A 80 17.81 0.04 -34.00
N LYS A 81 17.24 0.07 -35.21
CA LYS A 81 17.62 -0.81 -36.31
C LYS A 81 19.01 -0.53 -36.89
N ASN A 82 19.41 0.73 -37.01
CA ASN A 82 20.52 1.11 -37.88
C ASN A 82 21.70 1.80 -37.17
N GLN A 83 21.46 2.46 -36.03
CA GLN A 83 22.47 3.27 -35.31
C GLN A 83 23.20 2.50 -34.21
N TYR A 84 22.88 1.23 -33.97
CA TYR A 84 23.53 0.41 -32.95
C TYR A 84 24.32 -0.75 -33.53
N ARG A 85 25.44 -1.05 -32.87
CA ARG A 85 26.27 -2.23 -33.13
C ARG A 85 25.76 -3.41 -32.31
N ALA A 86 26.33 -4.60 -32.56
CA ALA A 86 25.91 -5.82 -31.89
C ALA A 86 26.12 -5.80 -30.36
N ASP A 87 27.08 -5.00 -29.89
CA ASP A 87 27.38 -4.78 -28.47
C ASP A 87 26.57 -3.63 -27.85
N TYR A 88 25.62 -3.05 -28.59
CA TYR A 88 24.81 -1.89 -28.22
C TYR A 88 25.59 -0.59 -27.99
N SER A 89 26.82 -0.50 -28.48
CA SER A 89 27.45 0.80 -28.73
C SER A 89 26.78 1.51 -29.92
N SER A 90 26.64 2.83 -29.85
CA SER A 90 26.05 3.62 -30.94
C SER A 90 27.09 4.11 -31.95
N TYR A 91 26.74 4.10 -33.23
CA TYR A 91 27.31 5.04 -34.20
C TYR A 91 26.78 6.44 -33.86
N HIS A 92 27.62 7.48 -33.99
CA HIS A 92 27.13 8.83 -33.80
C HIS A 92 26.24 9.24 -34.98
N VAL A 93 26.67 9.02 -36.23
CA VAL A 93 25.96 9.45 -37.43
C VAL A 93 25.59 8.25 -38.30
N VAL A 94 24.36 8.21 -38.79
CA VAL A 94 23.96 7.33 -39.90
C VAL A 94 23.30 8.19 -40.96
N THR A 95 23.79 8.11 -42.19
CA THR A 95 23.20 8.82 -43.32
C THR A 95 22.37 7.88 -44.17
N TYR A 96 21.26 8.40 -44.70
CA TYR A 96 20.29 7.64 -45.47
C TYR A 96 20.07 8.27 -46.84
N ASP A 97 19.66 7.44 -47.79
CA ASP A 97 19.07 7.92 -49.03
C ASP A 97 17.64 8.44 -48.72
N PRO A 98 17.35 9.74 -48.95
CA PRO A 98 16.05 10.32 -48.62
C PRO A 98 14.88 9.79 -49.46
N ASN A 99 15.17 9.16 -50.60
CA ASN A 99 14.18 8.61 -51.52
C ASN A 99 13.86 7.15 -51.26
N THR A 100 14.81 6.36 -50.75
CA THR A 100 14.64 4.92 -50.53
C THR A 100 14.65 4.51 -49.06
N GLY A 101 15.23 5.33 -48.17
CA GLY A 101 15.45 4.98 -46.77
C GLY A 101 16.62 4.00 -46.55
N ALA A 102 17.39 3.69 -47.59
CA ALA A 102 18.58 2.84 -47.47
C ALA A 102 19.68 3.53 -46.66
N VAL A 103 20.38 2.76 -45.82
CA VAL A 103 21.58 3.26 -45.11
C VAL A 103 22.70 3.43 -46.12
N LEU A 104 23.28 4.62 -46.17
CA LEU A 104 24.41 4.96 -47.06
C LEU A 104 25.74 4.80 -46.34
N SER A 105 25.84 5.26 -45.09
CA SER A 105 27.05 5.13 -44.27
C SER A 105 26.74 5.20 -42.78
N ARG A 106 27.70 4.74 -41.96
CA ARG A 106 27.69 4.81 -40.50
C ARG A 106 29.03 5.36 -40.04
N GLU A 107 29.00 6.48 -39.35
CA GLU A 107 30.17 7.33 -39.15
C GLU A 107 30.16 8.00 -37.77
N THR A 108 31.21 8.77 -37.50
CA THR A 108 31.26 9.70 -36.38
C THR A 108 31.58 11.13 -36.80
N ALA A 109 30.96 12.09 -36.11
CA ALA A 109 31.31 13.51 -36.19
C ALA A 109 31.90 14.07 -34.88
N GLN A 110 31.82 13.34 -33.76
CA GLN A 110 32.22 13.84 -32.42
C GLN A 110 33.06 12.81 -31.64
N GLY A 111 32.94 11.52 -31.98
CA GLY A 111 33.75 10.45 -31.43
C GLY A 111 35.13 10.35 -32.06
N PHE A 112 35.88 9.35 -31.61
CA PHE A 112 37.25 9.12 -32.03
C PHE A 112 37.34 8.58 -33.46
N SER A 113 36.60 7.52 -33.77
CA SER A 113 36.53 6.88 -35.10
C SER A 113 35.13 6.33 -35.39
N ASP A 114 34.83 5.98 -36.64
CA ASP A 114 33.49 5.51 -37.03
C ASP A 114 33.07 4.22 -36.29
N ASN A 115 34.03 3.39 -35.89
CA ASN A 115 33.79 2.17 -35.12
C ASN A 115 33.87 2.36 -33.61
N SER A 116 34.24 3.54 -33.11
CA SER A 116 34.31 3.85 -31.67
C SER A 116 32.97 4.19 -31.03
N ALA A 117 32.92 4.10 -29.70
CA ALA A 117 31.81 4.48 -28.86
C ALA A 117 32.05 5.84 -28.19
N TRP A 118 31.54 6.88 -28.84
CA TRP A 118 31.51 8.22 -28.28
C TRP A 118 30.64 8.27 -27.02
N ALA A 119 31.21 8.72 -25.89
CA ALA A 119 30.61 8.50 -24.58
C ALA A 119 29.26 9.23 -24.40
N ARG A 120 29.15 10.48 -24.87
CA ARG A 120 27.89 11.22 -24.76
C ARG A 120 26.83 10.73 -25.73
N GLY A 121 27.22 10.29 -26.93
CA GLY A 121 26.27 9.66 -27.86
C GLY A 121 25.64 8.40 -27.26
N GLN A 122 26.44 7.61 -26.56
CA GLN A 122 25.94 6.45 -25.81
C GLN A 122 24.96 6.87 -24.70
N ALA A 123 25.27 7.94 -23.98
CA ALA A 123 24.40 8.49 -22.93
C ALA A 123 23.06 9.01 -23.48
N TRP A 124 23.06 9.70 -24.63
CA TRP A 124 21.84 10.13 -25.33
C TRP A 124 20.98 8.97 -25.79
N GLY A 125 21.60 7.93 -26.35
CA GLY A 125 20.90 6.70 -26.72
C GLY A 125 20.21 6.06 -25.52
N LEU A 126 20.95 5.87 -24.42
CA LEU A 126 20.42 5.31 -23.19
C LEU A 126 19.23 6.12 -22.66
N TYR A 127 19.42 7.43 -22.44
CA TYR A 127 18.36 8.31 -21.93
C TYR A 127 17.13 8.29 -22.85
N GLY A 128 17.36 8.44 -24.15
CA GLY A 128 16.29 8.46 -25.15
C GLY A 128 15.46 7.18 -25.15
N PHE A 129 16.07 5.99 -25.05
CA PHE A 129 15.30 4.74 -24.97
C PHE A 129 14.57 4.55 -23.64
N VAL A 130 15.10 5.07 -22.54
CA VAL A 130 14.35 5.16 -21.27
C VAL A 130 13.08 6.00 -21.47
N VAL A 131 13.19 7.16 -22.13
CA VAL A 131 12.03 8.00 -22.48
C VAL A 131 11.07 7.27 -23.42
N MET A 132 11.57 6.59 -24.46
CA MET A 132 10.71 5.82 -25.37
C MET A 132 9.91 4.77 -24.62
N TYR A 133 10.51 4.04 -23.67
CA TYR A 133 9.77 3.10 -22.85
C TYR A 133 8.78 3.79 -21.92
N ARG A 134 9.17 4.90 -21.27
CA ARG A 134 8.26 5.70 -20.43
C ARG A 134 6.97 6.03 -21.17
N GLU A 135 7.10 6.49 -22.41
CA GLU A 135 6.02 7.04 -23.23
C GLU A 135 5.19 5.99 -23.99
N THR A 136 5.79 4.84 -24.32
CA THR A 136 5.13 3.82 -25.16
C THR A 136 4.77 2.55 -24.41
N LYS A 137 5.48 2.24 -23.32
CA LYS A 137 5.48 0.95 -22.62
C LYS A 137 5.84 -0.25 -23.52
N ASP A 138 6.43 -0.01 -24.69
CA ASP A 138 6.86 -1.06 -25.62
C ASP A 138 8.14 -1.73 -25.10
N PRO A 139 8.12 -3.04 -24.78
CA PRO A 139 9.26 -3.75 -24.19
C PRO A 139 10.55 -3.67 -25.00
N LYS A 140 10.49 -3.49 -26.33
CA LYS A 140 11.69 -3.42 -27.18
C LYS A 140 12.58 -2.23 -26.81
N PHE A 141 11.98 -1.12 -26.39
CA PHE A 141 12.73 0.08 -25.98
C PHE A 141 13.32 -0.07 -24.58
N LEU A 142 12.64 -0.77 -23.67
CA LEU A 142 13.23 -1.12 -22.38
C LEU A 142 14.44 -2.05 -22.56
N GLN A 143 14.32 -3.05 -23.42
CA GLN A 143 15.42 -3.96 -23.73
C GLN A 143 16.63 -3.22 -24.30
N ALA A 144 16.40 -2.28 -25.23
CA ALA A 144 17.44 -1.43 -25.78
C ALA A 144 18.13 -0.57 -24.70
N ALA A 145 17.35 0.09 -23.83
CA ALA A 145 17.88 0.88 -22.72
C ALA A 145 18.71 0.03 -21.75
N LEU A 146 18.23 -1.15 -21.37
CA LEU A 146 18.96 -2.07 -20.50
C LEU A 146 20.29 -2.49 -21.13
N LYS A 147 20.31 -2.84 -22.42
CA LYS A 147 21.53 -3.24 -23.11
C LYS A 147 22.55 -2.10 -23.24
N MET A 148 22.10 -0.87 -23.45
CA MET A 148 22.97 0.30 -23.46
C MET A 148 23.52 0.65 -22.07
N ALA A 149 22.71 0.50 -21.03
CA ALA A 149 23.15 0.64 -19.65
C ALA A 149 24.18 -0.44 -19.29
N GLU A 150 23.95 -1.69 -19.69
CA GLU A 150 24.93 -2.79 -19.53
C GLU A 150 26.24 -2.48 -20.24
N PHE A 151 26.20 -1.99 -21.50
CA PHE A 151 27.39 -1.57 -22.23
C PHE A 151 28.19 -0.55 -21.42
N TYR A 152 27.53 0.52 -20.93
CA TYR A 152 28.21 1.57 -20.16
C TYR A 152 28.78 1.03 -18.84
N ILE A 153 27.95 0.40 -18.01
CA ILE A 153 28.28 -0.04 -16.64
C ILE A 153 29.41 -1.07 -16.65
N LYS A 154 29.38 -2.00 -17.60
CA LYS A 154 30.31 -3.13 -17.69
C LYS A 154 31.47 -2.85 -18.64
N HIS A 155 31.56 -1.63 -19.18
CA HIS A 155 32.62 -1.30 -20.12
C HIS A 155 33.99 -1.42 -19.44
N PRO A 156 34.94 -2.21 -19.98
CA PRO A 156 36.22 -2.50 -19.30
C PRO A 156 37.11 -1.26 -19.13
N ARG A 157 36.84 -0.20 -19.90
CA ARG A 157 37.56 1.08 -19.86
C ARG A 157 36.79 2.18 -19.15
N LEU A 158 35.65 1.89 -18.52
CA LEU A 158 34.98 2.86 -17.66
C LEU A 158 35.85 3.08 -16.40
N PRO A 159 36.34 4.30 -16.15
CA PRO A 159 37.20 4.55 -15.00
C PRO A 159 36.51 4.35 -13.65
N GLN A 160 37.30 4.23 -12.58
CA GLN A 160 36.82 3.84 -11.25
C GLN A 160 35.79 4.81 -10.66
N ASP A 161 35.96 6.11 -10.89
CA ASP A 161 35.05 7.20 -10.52
C ASP A 161 33.77 7.27 -11.40
N LYS A 162 33.63 6.36 -12.39
CA LYS A 162 32.45 6.19 -13.27
C LYS A 162 32.11 7.35 -14.19
N VAL A 163 32.91 8.40 -14.22
CA VAL A 163 32.89 9.40 -15.30
C VAL A 163 33.62 8.77 -16.51
N PRO A 164 33.17 8.88 -17.77
CA PRO A 164 33.86 8.26 -18.91
C PRO A 164 34.91 9.22 -19.48
N GLN A 165 35.85 8.68 -20.26
CA GLN A 165 36.60 9.53 -21.20
C GLN A 165 35.63 10.01 -22.29
N TRP A 166 36.00 11.05 -23.06
CA TRP A 166 35.14 11.56 -24.15
C TRP A 166 34.68 10.46 -25.12
N ASP A 167 35.56 9.48 -25.35
CA ASP A 167 35.30 8.32 -26.18
C ASP A 167 35.84 7.09 -25.45
N PHE A 168 35.07 6.01 -25.44
CA PHE A 168 35.46 4.78 -24.77
C PHE A 168 36.65 4.09 -25.48
N ASP A 169 36.85 4.32 -26.78
CA ASP A 169 37.82 3.67 -27.67
C ASP A 169 39.03 4.47 -28.10
N VAL A 170 39.15 5.69 -27.60
CA VAL A 170 40.33 6.52 -27.81
C VAL A 170 41.64 5.78 -27.50
N ASN A 171 42.57 5.85 -28.46
CA ASN A 171 43.90 5.24 -28.44
C ASN A 171 43.93 3.70 -28.27
N GLN A 172 42.81 3.00 -28.43
CA GLN A 172 42.81 1.54 -28.40
C GLN A 172 43.18 0.92 -29.74
N ALA A 173 43.74 -0.29 -29.71
CA ALA A 173 44.06 -1.03 -30.93
C ALA A 173 42.79 -1.34 -31.72
N GLY A 174 42.84 -1.13 -33.05
CA GLY A 174 41.70 -1.34 -33.95
C GLY A 174 40.79 -0.12 -34.14
N PHE A 175 41.06 1.00 -33.46
CA PHE A 175 40.33 2.25 -33.60
C PHE A 175 41.27 3.32 -34.16
N VAL A 176 41.00 3.78 -35.38
CA VAL A 176 41.82 4.76 -36.08
C VAL A 176 40.93 5.93 -36.50
N PRO A 177 41.23 7.16 -36.04
CA PRO A 177 40.44 8.33 -36.41
C PRO A 177 40.60 8.65 -37.89
N ASN A 178 39.52 9.06 -38.53
CA ASN A 178 39.49 9.55 -39.92
C ASN A 178 39.71 11.08 -40.02
N TRP A 179 40.13 11.72 -38.92
CA TRP A 179 40.43 13.14 -38.80
C TRP A 179 41.81 13.35 -38.15
N ASN A 180 42.32 14.58 -38.16
CA ASN A 180 43.66 14.91 -37.68
C ASN A 180 43.76 14.90 -36.14
N TYR A 181 43.79 13.70 -35.57
CA TYR A 181 44.01 13.47 -34.15
C TYR A 181 45.50 13.25 -33.87
N ARG A 182 46.03 13.97 -32.89
CA ARG A 182 47.39 13.73 -32.37
C ARG A 182 47.30 13.46 -30.88
N LYS A 183 47.73 12.28 -30.46
CA LYS A 183 47.79 11.90 -29.04
C LYS A 183 48.60 12.91 -28.21
N ALA A 184 49.63 13.51 -28.79
CA ALA A 184 50.48 14.51 -28.16
C ALA A 184 49.76 15.83 -27.83
N ASP A 185 48.57 16.09 -28.40
CA ASP A 185 47.78 17.29 -28.10
C ASP A 185 47.07 17.18 -26.73
N PHE A 186 47.11 16.01 -26.08
CA PHE A 186 46.43 15.74 -24.82
C PHE A 186 47.41 15.13 -23.80
N GLU A 187 47.69 15.87 -22.72
CA GLU A 187 48.46 15.34 -21.58
C GLU A 187 47.72 14.16 -20.93
N THR A 188 46.41 14.33 -20.74
CA THR A 188 45.48 13.26 -20.39
C THR A 188 44.26 13.33 -21.29
N ILE A 189 43.67 12.17 -21.59
CA ILE A 189 42.46 12.14 -22.40
C ILE A 189 41.31 12.79 -21.62
N PRO A 190 40.64 13.82 -22.18
CA PRO A 190 39.58 14.54 -21.50
C PRO A 190 38.45 13.62 -20.99
N ARG A 191 37.96 13.95 -19.79
CA ARG A 191 36.79 13.33 -19.15
C ARG A 191 35.53 13.99 -19.68
N ASP A 192 34.40 13.29 -19.67
CA ASP A 192 33.13 13.88 -20.06
C ASP A 192 32.09 13.81 -18.93
N ALA A 193 32.07 14.85 -18.09
CA ALA A 193 31.11 15.00 -17.01
C ALA A 193 29.66 15.05 -17.53
N SER A 194 29.43 15.57 -18.74
CA SER A 194 28.10 15.63 -19.34
C SER A 194 27.57 14.24 -19.69
N ALA A 195 28.41 13.37 -20.28
CA ALA A 195 28.05 11.98 -20.54
C ALA A 195 27.72 11.21 -19.24
N ALA A 196 28.49 11.47 -18.17
CA ALA A 196 28.23 10.87 -16.87
C ALA A 196 26.90 11.34 -16.27
N ALA A 197 26.64 12.65 -16.27
CA ALA A 197 25.42 13.24 -15.71
C ALA A 197 24.14 12.70 -16.39
N VAL A 198 24.15 12.64 -17.72
CA VAL A 198 23.05 12.08 -18.53
C VAL A 198 22.82 10.61 -18.20
N THR A 199 23.91 9.84 -18.13
CA THR A 199 23.86 8.41 -17.78
C THR A 199 23.27 8.21 -16.40
N ALA A 200 23.73 8.95 -15.38
CA ALA A 200 23.19 8.85 -14.03
C ALA A 200 21.68 9.16 -13.98
N SER A 201 21.23 10.21 -14.68
CA SER A 201 19.80 10.52 -14.77
C SER A 201 19.01 9.37 -15.41
N ALA A 202 19.50 8.84 -16.53
CA ALA A 202 18.86 7.73 -17.24
C ALA A 202 18.80 6.45 -16.39
N LEU A 203 19.89 6.09 -15.72
CA LEU A 203 19.96 4.92 -14.82
C LEU A 203 18.93 5.03 -13.69
N LEU A 204 18.77 6.23 -13.12
CA LEU A 204 17.84 6.46 -12.00
C LEU A 204 16.36 6.38 -12.38
N GLU A 205 16.02 6.62 -13.64
CA GLU A 205 14.67 6.32 -14.14
C GLU A 205 14.55 4.88 -14.61
N LEU A 206 15.58 4.33 -15.26
CA LEU A 206 15.58 2.94 -15.73
C LEU A 206 15.34 1.96 -14.58
N VAL A 207 15.93 2.19 -13.41
CA VAL A 207 15.75 1.33 -12.21
C VAL A 207 14.29 1.28 -11.72
N VAL A 208 13.47 2.28 -12.04
CA VAL A 208 12.02 2.29 -11.76
C VAL A 208 11.30 1.20 -12.56
N TYR A 209 11.82 0.87 -13.74
CA TYR A 209 11.28 -0.14 -14.64
C TYR A 209 11.92 -1.52 -14.45
N MET A 210 13.06 -1.60 -13.78
CA MET A 210 13.69 -2.86 -13.36
C MET A 210 13.00 -3.40 -12.11
N GLY A 211 13.36 -4.58 -11.64
CA GLY A 211 12.93 -5.08 -10.32
C GLY A 211 14.09 -5.38 -9.37
N THR A 212 13.78 -5.84 -8.16
CA THR A 212 14.60 -5.65 -6.95
C THR A 212 16.03 -6.20 -7.00
N GLY A 213 16.28 -7.34 -7.66
CA GLY A 213 17.60 -8.00 -7.66
C GLY A 213 18.68 -7.36 -8.55
N GLN A 214 18.29 -6.70 -9.66
CA GLN A 214 19.24 -6.10 -10.62
C GLN A 214 19.41 -4.58 -10.43
N ARG A 215 18.51 -3.95 -9.66
CA ARG A 215 18.53 -2.50 -9.42
C ARG A 215 19.80 -2.03 -8.72
N GLN A 216 20.40 -2.84 -7.85
CA GLN A 216 21.47 -2.39 -6.98
C GLN A 216 22.73 -2.01 -7.77
N GLU A 217 23.17 -2.83 -8.73
CA GLU A 217 24.36 -2.52 -9.57
C GLU A 217 24.19 -1.18 -10.32
N TYR A 218 22.98 -0.91 -10.84
CA TYR A 218 22.68 0.30 -11.60
C TYR A 218 22.61 1.52 -10.68
N LEU A 219 22.04 1.35 -9.49
CA LEU A 219 22.00 2.37 -8.45
C LEU A 219 23.39 2.69 -7.91
N ASP A 220 24.24 1.68 -7.70
CA ASP A 220 25.60 1.85 -7.22
C ASP A 220 26.43 2.66 -8.22
N VAL A 221 26.28 2.39 -9.53
CA VAL A 221 26.94 3.19 -10.57
C VAL A 221 26.37 4.59 -10.64
N ALA A 222 25.05 4.77 -10.60
CA ALA A 222 24.44 6.10 -10.59
C ALA A 222 24.89 6.93 -9.36
N GLU A 223 24.97 6.30 -8.19
CA GLU A 223 25.47 6.92 -6.96
C GLU A 223 26.95 7.30 -7.09
N ALA A 224 27.77 6.39 -7.59
CA ALA A 224 29.20 6.64 -7.81
C ALA A 224 29.42 7.83 -8.76
N ILE A 225 28.66 7.89 -9.86
CA ILE A 225 28.68 9.05 -10.77
C ILE A 225 28.30 10.34 -10.03
N LEU A 226 27.17 10.34 -9.31
CA LEU A 226 26.70 11.53 -8.59
C LEU A 226 27.72 12.03 -7.54
N ARG A 227 28.35 11.10 -6.82
CA ARG A 227 29.42 11.40 -5.85
C ARG A 227 30.66 11.96 -6.53
N SER A 228 31.10 11.38 -7.64
CA SER A 228 32.23 11.88 -8.42
C SER A 228 31.95 13.27 -8.96
N LEU A 229 30.80 13.47 -9.60
CA LEU A 229 30.39 14.77 -10.14
C LEU A 229 30.29 15.84 -9.03
N GLY A 230 29.81 15.47 -7.84
CA GLY A 230 29.73 16.36 -6.67
C GLY A 230 31.06 16.62 -5.95
N SER A 231 32.14 15.93 -6.33
CA SER A 231 33.45 16.12 -5.70
C SER A 231 34.14 17.39 -6.17
N PRO A 232 35.13 17.93 -5.43
CA PRO A 232 35.93 19.09 -5.88
C PRO A 232 36.64 18.88 -7.22
N GLN A 233 36.81 17.63 -7.66
CA GLN A 233 37.39 17.32 -8.97
C GLN A 233 36.47 17.79 -10.11
N TYR A 234 35.16 17.55 -10.00
CA TYR A 234 34.21 17.82 -11.08
C TYR A 234 33.25 18.97 -10.79
N SER A 235 33.00 19.32 -9.53
CA SER A 235 32.16 20.46 -9.15
C SER A 235 32.95 21.74 -8.90
N SER A 236 32.35 22.87 -9.22
CA SER A 236 32.88 24.21 -8.97
C SER A 236 32.48 24.72 -7.57
N ALA A 237 33.23 25.68 -7.04
CA ALA A 237 32.80 26.45 -5.88
C ALA A 237 31.65 27.41 -6.27
N VAL A 238 30.76 27.71 -5.33
CA VAL A 238 29.65 28.64 -5.56
C VAL A 238 30.17 29.99 -6.07
N GLY A 239 29.61 30.47 -7.18
CA GLY A 239 30.01 31.73 -7.82
C GLY A 239 31.21 31.62 -8.76
N ALA A 240 31.87 30.47 -8.84
CA ALA A 240 32.98 30.23 -9.77
C ALA A 240 32.50 29.64 -11.11
N ASN A 241 33.44 29.34 -12.02
CA ASN A 241 33.20 28.59 -13.26
C ASN A 241 32.05 29.14 -14.12
N GLY A 242 31.91 30.47 -14.24
CA GLY A 242 30.82 31.09 -15.00
C GLY A 242 29.41 30.74 -14.49
N LEU A 243 29.28 30.41 -13.19
CA LEU A 243 28.07 29.93 -12.53
C LEU A 243 27.63 28.51 -12.91
N PHE A 244 28.46 27.76 -13.65
CA PHE A 244 28.23 26.35 -13.93
C PHE A 244 28.64 25.47 -12.74
N VAL A 245 27.83 24.48 -12.43
CA VAL A 245 28.06 23.52 -11.34
C VAL A 245 29.20 22.58 -11.71
N LEU A 246 29.17 21.99 -12.90
CA LEU A 246 30.15 21.00 -13.33
C LEU A 246 31.26 21.59 -14.21
N LYS A 247 32.46 21.04 -14.04
CA LYS A 247 33.67 21.21 -14.86
C LYS A 247 33.85 19.98 -15.76
N HIS A 248 34.81 20.04 -16.67
CA HIS A 248 35.33 18.87 -17.41
C HIS A 248 34.29 18.12 -18.27
N SER A 249 33.59 18.83 -19.16
CA SER A 249 32.78 18.24 -20.22
C SER A 249 33.43 18.43 -21.60
N VAL A 250 33.05 17.61 -22.58
CA VAL A 250 33.68 17.61 -23.91
C VAL A 250 32.66 17.63 -25.03
N GLY A 251 32.41 18.78 -25.66
CA GLY A 251 31.50 18.91 -26.80
C GLY A 251 31.99 18.17 -28.05
N SER A 252 33.06 18.66 -28.67
CA SER A 252 33.57 18.06 -29.91
C SER A 252 35.06 18.29 -30.12
N ILE A 253 35.86 17.25 -29.86
CA ILE A 253 37.29 17.28 -30.13
C ILE A 253 37.60 17.41 -31.63
N PRO A 254 36.96 16.65 -32.56
CA PRO A 254 37.27 16.78 -34.00
C PRO A 254 37.13 18.21 -34.53
N HIS A 255 36.23 19.01 -33.94
CA HIS A 255 35.97 20.41 -34.34
C HIS A 255 36.70 21.45 -33.47
N LYS A 256 37.57 21.02 -32.55
CA LYS A 256 38.28 21.90 -31.59
C LYS A 256 37.35 22.79 -30.75
N GLY A 257 36.14 22.30 -30.48
CA GLY A 257 35.09 23.03 -29.76
C GLY A 257 34.76 22.34 -28.43
N GLU A 258 34.56 23.16 -27.39
CA GLU A 258 34.06 22.71 -26.09
C GLU A 258 34.90 21.58 -25.47
N ILE A 259 36.23 21.72 -25.46
CA ILE A 259 37.13 20.69 -24.90
C ILE A 259 37.49 21.05 -23.46
N ASP A 260 37.11 20.19 -22.51
CA ASP A 260 37.37 20.38 -21.08
C ASP A 260 36.77 21.68 -20.51
N VAL A 261 35.49 21.92 -20.83
CA VAL A 261 34.73 23.13 -20.44
C VAL A 261 33.44 22.77 -19.71
N PRO A 262 32.81 23.72 -18.98
CA PRO A 262 31.44 23.53 -18.51
C PRO A 262 30.42 23.52 -19.66
N LEU A 263 29.34 22.74 -19.51
CA LEU A 263 28.24 22.65 -20.47
C LEU A 263 26.89 22.71 -19.75
N VAL A 264 25.95 23.52 -20.24
CA VAL A 264 24.65 23.77 -19.56
C VAL A 264 23.81 22.51 -19.40
N TYR A 265 23.88 21.60 -20.37
CA TYR A 265 23.17 20.34 -20.29
C TYR A 265 23.82 19.38 -19.28
N ALA A 266 25.13 19.47 -19.02
CA ALA A 266 25.76 18.69 -17.95
C ALA A 266 25.12 19.03 -16.60
N ASP A 267 24.98 20.32 -16.31
CA ASP A 267 24.34 20.82 -15.09
C ASP A 267 22.87 20.41 -15.02
N TYR A 268 22.12 20.56 -16.12
CA TYR A 268 20.71 20.15 -16.18
C TYR A 268 20.53 18.68 -15.79
N TYR A 269 21.25 17.77 -16.44
CA TYR A 269 21.10 16.34 -16.18
C TYR A 269 21.69 15.92 -14.83
N TYR A 270 22.68 16.64 -14.32
CA TYR A 270 23.19 16.42 -12.97
C TYR A 270 22.14 16.79 -11.91
N LEU A 271 21.51 17.96 -12.05
CA LEU A 271 20.41 18.37 -11.17
C LEU A 271 19.21 17.44 -11.29
N GLU A 272 18.85 17.02 -12.50
CA GLU A 272 17.79 16.04 -12.72
C GLU A 272 18.10 14.71 -12.02
N ALA A 273 19.33 14.20 -12.17
CA ALA A 273 19.78 12.99 -11.50
C ALA A 273 19.74 13.12 -9.96
N LEU A 274 20.20 14.25 -9.41
CA LEU A 274 20.08 14.55 -7.98
C LEU A 274 18.62 14.59 -7.50
N MET A 275 17.73 15.21 -8.28
CA MET A 275 16.30 15.24 -7.97
C MET A 275 15.68 13.84 -7.99
N ARG A 276 16.02 13.01 -8.98
CA ARG A 276 15.58 11.60 -9.07
C ARG A 276 16.11 10.78 -7.89
N TRP A 277 17.38 10.95 -7.52
CA TRP A 277 18.01 10.30 -6.36
C TRP A 277 17.32 10.68 -5.06
N ASN A 278 17.12 11.98 -4.83
CA ASN A 278 16.46 12.49 -3.62
C ASN A 278 15.02 12.01 -3.53
N LYS A 279 14.24 12.09 -4.62
CA LYS A 279 12.86 11.59 -4.66
C LYS A 279 12.79 10.13 -4.23
N ARG A 280 13.69 9.28 -4.76
CA ARG A 280 13.76 7.86 -4.42
C ARG A 280 14.04 7.61 -2.93
N ASN A 281 14.98 8.35 -2.34
CA ASN A 281 15.41 8.12 -0.96
C ASN A 281 14.48 8.72 0.11
N HIS A 282 13.63 9.68 -0.25
CA HIS A 282 12.87 10.45 0.74
C HIS A 282 11.37 10.16 0.72
N GLN A 283 10.81 9.56 -0.32
CA GLN A 283 9.35 9.49 -0.46
C GLN A 283 8.65 8.67 0.62
N LEU A 284 9.13 7.46 0.94
CA LEU A 284 8.52 6.67 2.02
C LEU A 284 8.72 7.33 3.39
N THR A 285 9.93 7.83 3.66
CA THR A 285 10.24 8.52 4.92
C THR A 285 9.39 9.77 5.08
N GLN A 286 9.19 10.55 4.03
CA GLN A 286 8.32 11.73 4.04
C GLN A 286 6.87 11.33 4.34
N LEU A 287 6.33 10.33 3.63
CA LEU A 287 4.97 9.83 3.87
C LEU A 287 4.80 9.34 5.31
N MET A 288 5.79 8.64 5.87
CA MET A 288 5.77 8.16 7.25
C MET A 288 5.90 9.30 8.27
N ASN A 289 6.69 10.33 7.98
CA ASN A 289 6.80 11.52 8.84
C ASN A 289 5.49 12.31 8.87
N GLU A 290 4.88 12.54 7.70
CA GLU A 290 3.58 13.22 7.58
C GLU A 290 2.46 12.41 8.25
N TRP A 291 2.41 11.10 7.99
CA TRP A 291 1.48 10.20 8.66
C TRP A 291 1.69 10.21 10.18
N GLY A 292 2.93 10.14 10.64
CA GLY A 292 3.27 10.14 12.06
C GLY A 292 2.84 11.42 12.77
N GLU A 293 2.93 12.58 12.11
CA GLU A 293 2.41 13.83 12.66
C GLU A 293 0.89 13.84 12.78
N MET A 294 0.18 13.45 11.71
CA MET A 294 -1.28 13.33 11.74
C MET A 294 -1.75 12.33 12.81
N ASN A 295 -1.05 11.20 12.95
CA ASN A 295 -1.34 10.17 13.95
C ASN A 295 -1.18 10.70 15.39
N ARG A 296 -0.09 11.43 15.68
CA ARG A 296 0.13 12.03 17.02
C ARG A 296 -1.00 12.96 17.43
N GLN A 297 -1.58 13.70 16.48
CA GLN A 297 -2.70 14.60 16.75
C GLN A 297 -4.01 13.87 17.13
N LYS A 298 -4.07 12.55 16.93
CA LYS A 298 -5.22 11.71 17.34
C LYS A 298 -5.11 11.12 18.74
N ALA A 299 -4.11 11.51 19.54
CA ALA A 299 -3.85 10.95 20.87
C ALA A 299 -5.09 10.90 21.78
N LYS A 300 -5.95 11.93 21.76
CA LYS A 300 -7.19 11.94 22.54
C LYS A 300 -8.19 10.88 22.07
N ALA A 301 -8.42 10.77 20.75
CA ALA A 301 -9.35 9.78 20.20
C ALA A 301 -8.86 8.34 20.46
N LEU A 302 -7.54 8.12 20.40
CA LEU A 302 -6.92 6.84 20.75
C LEU A 302 -7.06 6.51 22.25
N LYS A 303 -6.90 7.51 23.12
CA LYS A 303 -7.15 7.33 24.56
C LYS A 303 -8.60 6.95 24.82
N ASP A 304 -9.55 7.65 24.20
CA ASP A 304 -10.99 7.36 24.32
C ASP A 304 -11.31 5.95 23.83
N PHE A 305 -10.75 5.54 22.69
CA PHE A 305 -10.86 4.19 22.16
C PHE A 305 -10.35 3.13 23.15
N GLN A 306 -9.18 3.33 23.75
CA GLN A 306 -8.64 2.40 24.75
C GLN A 306 -9.53 2.26 26.00
N GLN A 307 -10.39 3.23 26.31
CA GLN A 307 -11.31 3.11 27.46
C GLN A 307 -12.51 2.20 27.15
N GLN A 308 -12.82 2.00 25.86
CA GLN A 308 -14.09 1.39 25.44
C GLN A 308 -14.13 -0.12 25.53
N LYS A 309 -13.00 -0.81 25.32
CA LYS A 309 -12.79 -2.26 25.50
C LYS A 309 -13.63 -3.24 24.69
N PHE A 310 -14.88 -2.93 24.36
CA PHE A 310 -15.79 -3.89 23.75
C PHE A 310 -16.71 -3.22 22.73
N GLY A 311 -16.73 -3.75 21.51
CA GLY A 311 -17.50 -3.23 20.38
C GLY A 311 -18.23 -4.31 19.59
N LEU A 312 -19.24 -3.87 18.82
CA LEU A 312 -19.93 -4.70 17.84
C LEU A 312 -19.31 -4.52 16.46
N PHE A 313 -19.16 -5.61 15.72
CA PHE A 313 -18.88 -5.59 14.29
C PHE A 313 -20.02 -6.24 13.52
N ILE A 314 -20.31 -5.76 12.30
CA ILE A 314 -21.38 -6.28 11.45
C ILE A 314 -20.86 -6.50 10.03
N HIS A 315 -20.83 -7.75 9.60
CA HIS A 315 -20.67 -8.14 8.20
C HIS A 315 -22.01 -8.51 7.60
N TRP A 316 -22.50 -7.64 6.72
CA TRP A 316 -23.76 -7.85 6.04
C TRP A 316 -23.72 -7.30 4.61
N GLY A 317 -24.46 -7.94 3.70
CA GLY A 317 -24.41 -7.60 2.28
C GLY A 317 -25.16 -8.63 1.44
N LEU A 318 -24.99 -8.57 0.12
CA LEU A 318 -25.68 -9.48 -0.81
C LEU A 318 -25.32 -10.95 -0.56
N TYR A 319 -24.11 -11.23 -0.09
CA TYR A 319 -23.64 -12.58 0.28
C TYR A 319 -24.47 -13.25 1.39
N ALA A 320 -25.27 -12.50 2.15
CA ALA A 320 -26.22 -13.07 3.11
C ALA A 320 -27.37 -13.84 2.43
N ILE A 321 -27.66 -13.57 1.14
CA ILE A 321 -28.69 -14.27 0.36
C ILE A 321 -28.29 -15.72 0.08
N PRO A 322 -27.14 -16.00 -0.56
CA PRO A 322 -26.70 -17.39 -0.76
C PRO A 322 -26.24 -18.05 0.55
N ALA A 323 -25.91 -17.27 1.59
CA ALA A 323 -25.66 -17.74 2.95
C ALA A 323 -24.65 -18.91 3.04
N GLY A 324 -23.57 -18.82 2.25
CA GLY A 324 -22.52 -19.84 2.17
C GLY A 324 -22.80 -21.03 1.24
N ILE A 325 -23.89 -21.00 0.47
CA ILE A 325 -24.23 -22.06 -0.49
C ILE A 325 -24.41 -21.46 -1.89
N TRP A 326 -23.70 -22.00 -2.88
CA TRP A 326 -23.88 -21.66 -4.29
C TRP A 326 -24.06 -22.91 -5.13
N ASN A 327 -25.12 -22.98 -5.93
CA ASN A 327 -25.45 -24.15 -6.77
C ASN A 327 -25.43 -25.49 -6.00
N GLY A 328 -25.88 -25.49 -4.74
CA GLY A 328 -25.93 -26.68 -3.89
C GLY A 328 -24.60 -27.06 -3.22
N GLN A 329 -23.51 -26.36 -3.51
CA GLN A 329 -22.20 -26.57 -2.89
C GLN A 329 -21.98 -25.59 -1.74
N LYS A 330 -21.38 -26.09 -0.65
CA LYS A 330 -21.00 -25.27 0.51
C LYS A 330 -19.65 -24.59 0.26
N MET A 331 -19.35 -23.52 1.02
CA MET A 331 -18.07 -22.80 0.91
C MET A 331 -16.84 -23.73 0.99
N GLU A 332 -16.88 -24.72 1.87
CA GLU A 332 -15.82 -25.71 2.09
C GLU A 332 -15.59 -26.61 0.86
N ASP A 333 -16.64 -26.85 0.06
CA ASP A 333 -16.55 -27.61 -1.20
C ASP A 333 -15.99 -26.75 -2.34
N LEU A 334 -16.13 -25.42 -2.23
CA LEU A 334 -15.80 -24.46 -3.29
C LEU A 334 -14.33 -23.98 -3.19
N GLY A 335 -13.77 -23.93 -1.98
CA GLY A 335 -12.36 -23.60 -1.76
C GLY A 335 -12.10 -22.73 -0.52
N SER A 336 -10.98 -22.01 -0.55
CA SER A 336 -10.55 -21.11 0.52
C SER A 336 -10.50 -19.66 0.02
N PRO A 337 -10.89 -18.66 0.83
CA PRO A 337 -11.42 -18.78 2.20
C PRO A 337 -12.83 -19.42 2.28
N SER A 338 -13.13 -20.18 3.33
CA SER A 338 -14.40 -20.89 3.53
C SER A 338 -15.51 -20.06 4.21
N VAL A 339 -15.32 -18.74 4.30
CA VAL A 339 -16.23 -17.78 4.93
C VAL A 339 -17.29 -17.28 3.93
N ALA A 340 -18.53 -17.06 4.38
CA ALA A 340 -19.67 -16.87 3.48
C ALA A 340 -19.61 -15.57 2.66
N GLU A 341 -18.99 -14.51 3.18
CA GLU A 341 -18.84 -13.24 2.47
C GLU A 341 -17.83 -13.27 1.32
N TRP A 342 -17.12 -14.39 1.16
CA TRP A 342 -16.18 -14.65 0.05
C TRP A 342 -16.77 -15.44 -1.11
N ILE A 343 -18.06 -15.79 -1.03
CA ILE A 343 -18.71 -16.70 -1.98
C ILE A 343 -18.61 -16.25 -3.44
N GLN A 344 -18.64 -14.95 -3.74
CA GLN A 344 -18.53 -14.47 -5.12
C GLN A 344 -17.20 -14.90 -5.76
N LEU A 345 -16.09 -14.70 -5.06
CA LEU A 345 -14.76 -15.03 -5.56
C LEU A 345 -14.54 -16.54 -5.60
N VAL A 346 -14.86 -17.22 -4.50
CA VAL A 346 -14.55 -18.65 -4.32
C VAL A 346 -15.41 -19.52 -5.22
N ALA A 347 -16.71 -19.24 -5.33
CA ALA A 347 -17.60 -19.95 -6.25
C ALA A 347 -17.50 -19.47 -7.70
N LYS A 348 -16.59 -18.54 -8.00
CA LYS A 348 -16.38 -17.90 -9.31
C LYS A 348 -17.68 -17.39 -9.95
N ILE A 349 -18.48 -16.65 -9.17
CA ILE A 349 -19.79 -16.15 -9.60
C ILE A 349 -19.59 -14.88 -10.45
N PRO A 350 -19.88 -14.91 -11.77
CA PRO A 350 -19.65 -13.75 -12.65
C PRO A 350 -20.29 -12.48 -12.08
N ARG A 351 -19.61 -11.33 -12.22
CA ARG A 351 -20.03 -10.02 -11.68
C ARG A 351 -21.47 -9.68 -12.06
N SER A 352 -21.85 -9.94 -13.30
CA SER A 352 -23.21 -9.72 -13.82
C SER A 352 -24.24 -10.65 -13.16
N THR A 353 -23.87 -11.88 -12.85
CA THR A 353 -24.71 -12.86 -12.14
C THR A 353 -24.85 -12.49 -10.66
N TYR A 354 -23.74 -12.19 -9.99
CA TYR A 354 -23.77 -11.80 -8.58
C TYR A 354 -24.54 -10.49 -8.37
N ALA A 355 -24.42 -9.52 -9.29
CA ALA A 355 -25.14 -8.25 -9.20
C ALA A 355 -26.67 -8.42 -9.16
N LYS A 356 -27.23 -9.48 -9.74
CA LYS A 356 -28.68 -9.79 -9.68
C LYS A 356 -29.17 -10.18 -8.29
N LEU A 357 -28.27 -10.49 -7.36
CA LEU A 357 -28.66 -10.66 -5.95
C LEU A 357 -29.25 -9.37 -5.36
N ALA A 358 -28.88 -8.20 -5.90
CA ALA A 358 -29.47 -6.92 -5.48
C ALA A 358 -30.99 -6.86 -5.71
N ASP A 359 -31.50 -7.51 -6.76
CA ASP A 359 -32.94 -7.57 -7.06
C ASP A 359 -33.73 -8.33 -5.98
N GLN A 360 -33.06 -9.19 -5.23
CA GLN A 360 -33.63 -10.02 -4.15
C GLN A 360 -33.40 -9.43 -2.76
N PHE A 361 -32.49 -8.45 -2.63
CA PHE A 361 -32.09 -7.91 -1.34
C PHE A 361 -33.19 -6.99 -0.77
N SER A 362 -34.02 -7.55 0.11
CA SER A 362 -35.15 -6.87 0.72
C SER A 362 -35.28 -7.21 2.21
N PRO A 363 -34.39 -6.70 3.07
CA PRO A 363 -34.35 -7.10 4.48
C PRO A 363 -35.46 -6.46 5.32
N GLN A 364 -36.66 -7.03 5.23
CA GLN A 364 -37.87 -6.52 5.89
C GLN A 364 -37.80 -6.55 7.43
N SER A 365 -36.98 -7.42 8.01
CA SER A 365 -36.80 -7.52 9.46
C SER A 365 -35.70 -6.60 10.01
N PHE A 366 -34.98 -5.87 9.15
CA PHE A 366 -33.92 -4.95 9.58
C PHE A 366 -34.47 -3.78 10.40
N ASP A 367 -33.88 -3.59 11.57
CA ASP A 367 -34.22 -2.55 12.52
C ASP A 367 -32.93 -2.09 13.24
N ALA A 368 -32.46 -0.90 12.85
CA ALA A 368 -31.24 -0.31 13.39
C ALA A 368 -31.32 -0.10 14.91
N ASP A 369 -32.47 0.34 15.43
CA ASP A 369 -32.68 0.56 16.86
C ASP A 369 -32.57 -0.75 17.65
N LYS A 370 -33.13 -1.85 17.14
CA LYS A 370 -33.02 -3.16 17.80
C LYS A 370 -31.57 -3.64 17.88
N ILE A 371 -30.80 -3.49 16.79
CA ILE A 371 -29.38 -3.88 16.76
C ILE A 371 -28.57 -3.03 17.75
N VAL A 372 -28.72 -1.70 17.71
CA VAL A 372 -27.96 -0.80 18.60
C VAL A 372 -28.34 -1.01 20.07
N LYS A 373 -29.64 -1.19 20.38
CA LYS A 373 -30.09 -1.51 21.75
C LYS A 373 -29.54 -2.86 22.22
N MET A 374 -29.48 -3.87 21.36
CA MET A 374 -28.86 -5.16 21.67
C MET A 374 -27.38 -4.99 22.02
N ALA A 375 -26.61 -4.29 21.18
CA ALA A 375 -25.19 -4.02 21.42
C ALA A 375 -24.97 -3.29 22.76
N LYS A 376 -25.73 -2.22 23.00
CA LYS A 376 -25.67 -1.46 24.24
C LYS A 376 -26.05 -2.29 25.46
N ALA A 377 -27.09 -3.11 25.36
CA ALA A 377 -27.52 -4.01 26.43
C ALA A 377 -26.49 -5.10 26.74
N ALA A 378 -25.71 -5.51 25.73
CA ALA A 378 -24.57 -6.41 25.87
C ALA A 378 -23.33 -5.73 26.50
N GLY A 379 -23.34 -4.40 26.63
CA GLY A 379 -22.28 -3.61 27.26
C GLY A 379 -21.33 -2.92 26.28
N MET A 380 -21.43 -3.21 24.98
CA MET A 380 -20.57 -2.64 23.93
C MET A 380 -20.64 -1.11 23.92
N LYS A 381 -19.54 -0.46 23.52
CA LYS A 381 -19.36 1.01 23.52
C LYS A 381 -19.33 1.61 22.13
N TYR A 382 -19.06 0.80 21.13
CA TYR A 382 -19.03 1.21 19.73
C TYR A 382 -19.58 0.12 18.81
N LEU A 383 -19.97 0.52 17.61
CA LEU A 383 -20.44 -0.33 16.52
C LEU A 383 -19.70 0.04 15.24
N VAL A 384 -19.11 -0.96 14.58
CA VAL A 384 -18.54 -0.87 13.23
C VAL A 384 -19.37 -1.74 12.29
N VAL A 385 -19.69 -1.25 11.10
CA VAL A 385 -20.49 -1.99 10.10
C VAL A 385 -19.85 -1.89 8.72
N THR A 386 -19.88 -2.99 7.98
CA THR A 386 -19.50 -3.07 6.56
C THR A 386 -20.30 -2.07 5.72
N SER A 387 -19.71 -0.92 5.41
CA SER A 387 -20.33 0.06 4.50
C SER A 387 -20.25 -0.38 3.03
N LYS A 388 -19.16 -1.08 2.68
CA LYS A 388 -18.92 -1.79 1.43
C LYS A 388 -17.92 -2.92 1.69
N HIS A 389 -18.25 -4.16 1.30
CA HIS A 389 -17.33 -5.31 1.35
C HIS A 389 -16.59 -5.49 0.00
N HIS A 390 -15.92 -6.63 -0.17
CA HIS A 390 -15.18 -7.00 -1.39
C HIS A 390 -16.07 -7.14 -2.62
N ASP A 391 -17.36 -7.45 -2.46
CA ASP A 391 -18.33 -7.57 -3.55
C ASP A 391 -18.71 -6.22 -4.19
N GLY A 392 -18.24 -5.12 -3.59
CA GLY A 392 -18.40 -3.77 -4.13
C GLY A 392 -19.78 -3.16 -3.94
N PHE A 393 -20.68 -3.85 -3.22
CA PHE A 393 -22.03 -3.39 -2.92
C PHE A 393 -22.03 -2.46 -1.70
N ALA A 394 -22.55 -1.24 -1.85
CA ALA A 394 -22.64 -0.28 -0.75
C ALA A 394 -23.96 -0.42 0.03
N LEU A 395 -23.89 -0.50 1.36
CA LEU A 395 -25.07 -0.58 2.23
C LEU A 395 -25.78 0.77 2.45
N TYR A 396 -25.33 1.83 1.77
CA TYR A 396 -25.87 3.19 1.88
C TYR A 396 -26.14 3.77 0.50
N GLY A 397 -26.97 4.80 0.39
CA GLY A 397 -27.24 5.46 -0.87
C GLY A 397 -26.05 6.30 -1.33
N SER A 398 -25.05 5.68 -1.95
CA SER A 398 -23.88 6.37 -2.50
C SER A 398 -24.24 7.09 -3.79
N THR A 399 -23.71 8.29 -3.96
CA THR A 399 -23.85 9.07 -5.21
C THR A 399 -22.83 8.66 -6.27
N VAL A 400 -21.80 7.92 -5.87
CA VAL A 400 -20.65 7.53 -6.71
C VAL A 400 -20.94 6.27 -7.52
N SER A 401 -21.72 5.34 -6.98
CA SER A 401 -22.09 4.09 -7.66
C SER A 401 -23.53 3.73 -7.34
N SER A 402 -24.30 3.39 -8.37
CA SER A 402 -25.71 2.96 -8.25
C SER A 402 -25.87 1.57 -7.65
N PHE A 403 -24.79 0.79 -7.52
CA PHE A 403 -24.80 -0.56 -6.94
C PHE A 403 -24.80 -0.50 -5.42
N ASN A 404 -25.96 -0.12 -4.89
CA ASN A 404 -26.13 0.13 -3.47
C ASN A 404 -27.56 -0.20 -2.99
N SER A 405 -27.72 -0.31 -1.67
CA SER A 405 -28.98 -0.66 -1.00
C SER A 405 -30.15 0.25 -1.36
N LYS A 406 -29.91 1.54 -1.63
CA LYS A 406 -30.96 2.51 -1.93
C LYS A 406 -31.40 2.49 -3.39
N GLN A 407 -30.48 2.28 -4.34
CA GLN A 407 -30.78 2.38 -5.76
C GLN A 407 -30.98 1.01 -6.43
N ALA A 408 -30.13 0.03 -6.13
CA ALA A 408 -30.10 -1.26 -6.84
C ALA A 408 -31.04 -2.33 -6.27
N THR A 409 -31.73 -2.08 -5.15
CA THR A 409 -32.54 -3.11 -4.47
C THR A 409 -34.00 -2.70 -4.32
N PRO A 410 -34.93 -3.64 -4.09
CA PRO A 410 -36.31 -3.31 -3.68
C PRO A 410 -36.40 -2.72 -2.26
N PHE A 411 -35.35 -2.81 -1.44
CA PHE A 411 -35.36 -2.28 -0.07
C PHE A 411 -35.40 -0.75 0.00
N LYS A 412 -34.71 -0.07 -0.93
CA LYS A 412 -34.68 1.39 -1.10
C LYS A 412 -34.34 2.21 0.17
N ARG A 413 -33.66 1.61 1.16
CA ARG A 413 -33.29 2.22 2.44
C ARG A 413 -31.79 2.36 2.60
N ASP A 414 -31.37 3.31 3.44
CA ASP A 414 -29.96 3.60 3.72
C ASP A 414 -29.57 3.04 5.10
N ILE A 415 -29.00 1.83 5.09
CA ILE A 415 -28.72 1.06 6.31
C ILE A 415 -27.67 1.77 7.18
N ILE A 416 -26.65 2.37 6.57
CA ILE A 416 -25.58 3.06 7.30
C ILE A 416 -26.11 4.33 7.95
N GLN A 417 -26.96 5.11 7.27
CA GLN A 417 -27.63 6.27 7.86
C GLN A 417 -28.49 5.86 9.06
N GLU A 418 -29.32 4.82 8.91
CA GLU A 418 -30.20 4.37 9.99
C GLU A 418 -29.44 3.86 11.21
N LEU A 419 -28.35 3.10 11.02
CA LEU A 419 -27.46 2.65 12.09
C LEU A 419 -26.72 3.81 12.75
N TYR A 420 -26.24 4.77 11.98
CA TYR A 420 -25.60 5.98 12.50
C TYR A 420 -26.57 6.75 13.39
N ASP A 421 -27.79 7.01 12.92
CA ASP A 421 -28.78 7.75 13.69
C ASP A 421 -29.22 6.99 14.94
N ALA A 422 -29.35 5.66 14.87
CA ALA A 422 -29.63 4.83 16.03
C ALA A 422 -28.48 4.88 17.05
N CYS A 423 -27.22 4.84 16.60
CA CYS A 423 -26.06 4.97 17.47
C CYS A 423 -26.05 6.34 18.18
N LEU A 424 -26.34 7.43 17.46
CA LEU A 424 -26.48 8.76 18.07
C LEU A 424 -27.60 8.80 19.11
N ARG A 425 -28.80 8.29 18.78
CA ARG A 425 -29.94 8.22 19.72
C ARG A 425 -29.59 7.47 20.99
N HIS A 426 -28.88 6.35 20.87
CA HIS A 426 -28.55 5.49 22.00
C HIS A 426 -27.18 5.76 22.63
N LYS A 427 -26.45 6.78 22.19
CA LYS A 427 -25.12 7.16 22.69
C LYS A 427 -24.13 5.99 22.60
N LEU A 428 -24.10 5.33 21.44
CA LEU A 428 -23.09 4.34 21.07
C LEU A 428 -22.18 4.98 20.02
N ASP A 429 -20.87 4.85 20.15
CA ASP A 429 -19.96 5.39 19.14
C ASP A 429 -20.08 4.59 17.84
N PHE A 430 -19.94 5.26 16.70
CA PHE A 430 -20.18 4.66 15.38
C PHE A 430 -18.93 4.69 14.51
N GLY A 431 -18.69 3.59 13.81
CA GLY A 431 -17.63 3.41 12.84
C GLY A 431 -18.12 2.65 11.61
N ILE A 432 -17.30 2.65 10.57
CA ILE A 432 -17.58 1.90 9.35
C ILE A 432 -16.38 1.06 8.96
N TYR A 433 -16.66 -0.13 8.44
CA TYR A 433 -15.71 -0.90 7.66
C TYR A 433 -15.81 -0.49 6.19
N TYR A 434 -14.69 -0.47 5.49
CA TYR A 434 -14.65 -0.23 4.05
C TYR A 434 -13.54 -1.06 3.39
N SER A 435 -13.88 -1.91 2.41
CA SER A 435 -12.86 -2.60 1.62
C SER A 435 -12.27 -1.71 0.53
N GLN A 436 -11.07 -1.18 0.77
CA GLN A 436 -10.42 -0.18 -0.06
C GLN A 436 -9.63 -0.74 -1.24
N ASN A 437 -8.99 -1.91 -1.10
CA ASN A 437 -8.23 -2.53 -2.18
C ASN A 437 -9.09 -3.51 -2.98
N ILE A 438 -9.79 -4.42 -2.32
CA ILE A 438 -10.57 -5.45 -3.02
C ILE A 438 -11.96 -4.91 -3.35
N ASP A 439 -12.28 -4.89 -4.65
CA ASP A 439 -13.62 -4.66 -5.16
C ASP A 439 -13.82 -5.51 -6.41
N TRP A 440 -14.44 -6.69 -6.25
CA TRP A 440 -14.63 -7.67 -7.32
C TRP A 440 -15.50 -7.17 -8.47
N ARG A 441 -16.11 -5.99 -8.36
CA ARG A 441 -16.93 -5.37 -9.41
C ARG A 441 -16.13 -4.39 -10.24
N ASP A 442 -15.55 -3.38 -9.59
CA ASP A 442 -15.00 -2.19 -10.23
C ASP A 442 -13.48 -2.04 -10.07
N GLY A 443 -12.84 -2.78 -9.17
CA GLY A 443 -11.39 -2.73 -8.91
C GLY A 443 -10.80 -4.13 -8.77
N SER A 444 -11.24 -5.04 -9.64
CA SER A 444 -11.19 -6.48 -9.39
C SER A 444 -9.79 -7.06 -9.27
N ASP A 445 -8.80 -6.43 -9.93
CA ASP A 445 -7.41 -6.88 -9.90
C ASP A 445 -6.63 -6.36 -8.67
N GLY A 446 -7.16 -5.42 -7.89
CA GLY A 446 -6.56 -4.97 -6.63
C GLY A 446 -5.09 -4.57 -6.72
N GLN A 447 -4.67 -3.89 -7.81
CA GLN A 447 -3.27 -3.50 -8.13
C GLN A 447 -2.40 -4.63 -8.74
N TYR A 448 -2.95 -5.84 -8.90
CA TYR A 448 -2.22 -7.02 -9.37
C TYR A 448 -1.60 -6.84 -10.76
N ALA A 449 -2.30 -6.31 -11.77
CA ALA A 449 -1.76 -6.26 -13.12
C ALA A 449 -0.49 -5.40 -13.21
N VAL A 450 -0.48 -4.26 -12.52
CA VAL A 450 0.67 -3.34 -12.47
C VAL A 450 1.82 -3.97 -11.67
N THR A 451 1.54 -4.53 -10.50
CA THR A 451 2.57 -5.16 -9.67
C THR A 451 3.14 -6.41 -10.34
N LYS A 452 2.29 -7.22 -10.99
CA LYS A 452 2.71 -8.38 -11.79
C LYS A 452 3.61 -7.96 -12.94
N ALA A 453 3.25 -6.92 -13.69
CA ALA A 453 4.12 -6.42 -14.75
C ALA A 453 5.50 -6.02 -14.20
N GLN A 454 5.56 -5.39 -13.02
CA GLN A 454 6.83 -5.03 -12.36
C GLN A 454 7.61 -6.25 -11.85
N HIS A 455 6.92 -7.25 -11.31
CA HIS A 455 7.51 -8.46 -10.77
C HIS A 455 7.98 -9.45 -11.86
N ASP A 456 7.24 -9.56 -12.97
CA ASP A 456 7.59 -10.41 -14.12
C ASP A 456 8.92 -9.97 -14.74
N LEU A 457 9.19 -8.66 -14.75
CA LEU A 457 10.46 -8.09 -15.20
C LEU A 457 11.66 -8.58 -14.37
N VAL A 458 11.43 -9.16 -13.19
CA VAL A 458 12.48 -9.70 -12.30
C VAL A 458 12.19 -11.07 -11.73
N HIS A 459 11.31 -11.83 -12.39
CA HIS A 459 11.00 -13.19 -11.98
C HIS A 459 10.54 -13.29 -10.50
N ALA A 460 9.96 -12.23 -9.96
CA ALA A 460 9.40 -12.22 -8.62
C ALA A 460 7.96 -12.78 -8.66
N LYS A 461 7.57 -13.50 -7.60
CA LYS A 461 6.19 -13.96 -7.46
C LYS A 461 5.30 -12.77 -7.06
N THR A 462 4.15 -12.65 -7.72
CA THR A 462 3.10 -11.70 -7.31
C THR A 462 1.99 -12.47 -6.61
N ASP A 463 1.64 -12.04 -5.40
CA ASP A 463 0.52 -12.62 -4.66
C ASP A 463 -0.81 -12.19 -5.30
N ALA A 464 -1.68 -13.17 -5.56
CA ALA A 464 -3.00 -12.96 -6.16
C ALA A 464 -4.12 -13.20 -5.15
N PHE A 465 -3.82 -13.31 -3.86
CA PHE A 465 -4.83 -13.55 -2.84
C PHE A 465 -5.89 -12.43 -2.83
N GLY A 466 -7.17 -12.82 -2.89
CA GLY A 466 -8.30 -11.90 -2.82
C GLY A 466 -8.65 -11.16 -4.10
N VAL A 467 -7.80 -11.16 -5.13
CA VAL A 467 -8.09 -10.47 -6.40
C VAL A 467 -8.90 -11.35 -7.35
N ASN A 468 -9.87 -10.75 -8.05
CA ASN A 468 -10.67 -11.41 -9.06
C ASN A 468 -10.02 -11.21 -10.44
N LEU A 469 -9.21 -12.20 -10.83
CA LEU A 469 -8.51 -12.26 -12.13
C LEU A 469 -9.29 -13.06 -13.19
N TRP A 470 -10.32 -13.81 -12.81
CA TRP A 470 -11.06 -14.70 -13.71
C TRP A 470 -12.29 -14.02 -14.35
N ASP A 471 -12.78 -12.92 -13.76
CA ASP A 471 -13.76 -12.00 -14.36
C ASP A 471 -13.29 -10.55 -14.13
N PRO A 472 -12.30 -10.09 -14.90
CA PRO A 472 -11.64 -8.80 -14.67
C PRO A 472 -12.58 -7.62 -14.93
N SER A 473 -12.41 -6.55 -14.15
CA SER A 473 -13.12 -5.30 -14.37
C SER A 473 -12.64 -4.58 -15.63
N GLU A 474 -13.56 -3.84 -16.25
CA GLU A 474 -13.22 -2.91 -17.34
C GLU A 474 -12.45 -1.70 -16.80
N ASN A 475 -12.63 -1.39 -15.51
CA ASN A 475 -11.94 -0.31 -14.83
C ASN A 475 -10.56 -0.77 -14.35
N SER A 476 -9.55 0.08 -14.55
CA SER A 476 -8.26 -0.12 -13.89
C SER A 476 -8.37 0.13 -12.39
N PHE A 477 -7.50 -0.50 -11.58
CA PHE A 477 -7.43 -0.23 -10.15
C PHE A 477 -7.21 1.27 -9.83
N ALA A 478 -6.41 1.96 -10.64
CA ALA A 478 -6.19 3.40 -10.48
C ALA A 478 -7.48 4.21 -10.69
N SER A 479 -8.27 3.90 -11.73
CA SER A 479 -9.58 4.50 -11.96
C SER A 479 -10.54 4.19 -10.80
N TYR A 480 -10.60 2.94 -10.34
CA TYR A 480 -11.37 2.55 -9.16
C TYR A 480 -11.02 3.39 -7.92
N LEU A 481 -9.74 3.57 -7.60
CA LEU A 481 -9.32 4.40 -6.47
C LEU A 481 -9.76 5.85 -6.62
N ASN A 482 -9.59 6.42 -7.81
CA ASN A 482 -9.83 7.84 -8.11
C ASN A 482 -11.31 8.19 -8.20
N GLU A 483 -12.11 7.30 -8.78
CA GLU A 483 -13.48 7.56 -9.21
C GLU A 483 -14.51 6.91 -8.30
N LYS A 484 -14.15 5.82 -7.61
CA LYS A 484 -15.03 5.11 -6.68
C LYS A 484 -14.56 5.17 -5.24
N ALA A 485 -13.41 4.57 -4.93
CA ALA A 485 -13.06 4.23 -3.55
C ALA A 485 -12.82 5.45 -2.65
N ILE A 486 -11.94 6.37 -3.09
CA ILE A 486 -11.65 7.59 -2.33
C ILE A 486 -12.87 8.54 -2.29
N PRO A 487 -13.60 8.76 -3.41
CA PRO A 487 -14.85 9.50 -3.38
C PRO A 487 -15.88 8.94 -2.40
N GLN A 488 -16.07 7.62 -2.34
CA GLN A 488 -16.99 6.99 -1.38
C GLN A 488 -16.54 7.18 0.07
N VAL A 489 -15.25 7.00 0.37
CA VAL A 489 -14.72 7.29 1.71
C VAL A 489 -14.97 8.75 2.10
N LYS A 490 -14.71 9.70 1.19
CA LYS A 490 -15.00 11.12 1.39
C LYS A 490 -16.49 11.39 1.57
N GLU A 491 -17.36 10.72 0.82
CA GLU A 491 -18.82 10.81 0.93
C GLU A 491 -19.28 10.43 2.35
N ILE A 492 -18.85 9.27 2.83
CA ILE A 492 -19.18 8.75 4.18
C ILE A 492 -18.70 9.72 5.26
N LEU A 493 -17.43 10.15 5.21
CA LEU A 493 -16.85 11.06 6.20
C LEU A 493 -17.54 12.43 6.19
N THR A 494 -17.99 12.88 5.02
CA THR A 494 -18.70 14.14 4.88
C THR A 494 -20.11 14.06 5.45
N ARG A 495 -20.80 12.94 5.24
CA ARG A 495 -22.18 12.71 5.72
C ARG A 495 -22.23 12.46 7.23
N PHE A 496 -21.31 11.66 7.77
CA PHE A 496 -21.36 11.20 9.16
C PHE A 496 -20.34 11.95 10.04
N LYS A 497 -20.66 13.19 10.41
CA LYS A 497 -19.74 14.10 11.12
C LYS A 497 -19.26 13.62 12.50
N GLN A 498 -20.01 12.73 13.15
CA GLN A 498 -19.64 12.14 14.44
C GLN A 498 -19.05 10.73 14.33
N LEU A 499 -18.69 10.28 13.12
CA LEU A 499 -17.96 9.04 12.92
C LEU A 499 -16.69 9.04 13.78
N LYS A 500 -16.37 7.89 14.38
CA LYS A 500 -15.22 7.70 15.26
C LYS A 500 -14.17 6.78 14.67
N TYR A 501 -14.59 5.78 13.90
CA TYR A 501 -13.71 4.74 13.37
C TYR A 501 -13.91 4.55 11.88
N ILE A 502 -12.82 4.29 11.17
CA ILE A 502 -12.85 3.66 9.86
C ILE A 502 -11.92 2.45 9.87
N TRP A 503 -12.48 1.30 9.53
CA TRP A 503 -11.78 0.03 9.48
C TRP A 503 -11.58 -0.36 8.02
N PHE A 504 -10.37 -0.16 7.53
CA PHE A 504 -9.97 -0.56 6.18
C PHE A 504 -9.60 -2.04 6.17
N ASP A 505 -9.67 -2.69 5.01
CA ASP A 505 -9.42 -4.13 4.89
C ASP A 505 -8.61 -4.54 3.67
N MET A 506 -7.89 -5.66 3.83
CA MET A 506 -7.12 -6.36 2.80
C MET A 506 -6.32 -5.39 1.93
N PRO A 507 -5.32 -4.66 2.47
CA PRO A 507 -4.60 -3.65 1.68
C PRO A 507 -3.83 -4.25 0.49
N GLY A 508 -3.67 -5.58 0.46
CA GLY A 508 -3.20 -6.33 -0.71
C GLY A 508 -1.91 -5.76 -1.27
N LEU A 509 -1.93 -5.46 -2.56
CA LEU A 509 -0.78 -4.92 -3.29
C LEU A 509 -0.73 -3.38 -3.34
N MET A 510 -1.49 -2.68 -2.49
CA MET A 510 -1.48 -1.21 -2.46
C MET A 510 -0.10 -0.65 -2.12
N THR A 511 0.30 0.42 -2.81
CA THR A 511 1.53 1.14 -2.49
C THR A 511 1.37 1.99 -1.23
N ALA A 512 2.48 2.35 -0.58
CA ALA A 512 2.46 3.25 0.57
C ALA A 512 1.80 4.61 0.26
N GLU A 513 1.93 5.12 -0.95
CA GLU A 513 1.27 6.36 -1.41
C GLU A 513 -0.25 6.19 -1.46
N GLN A 514 -0.73 5.03 -1.93
CA GLN A 514 -2.16 4.73 -2.01
C GLN A 514 -2.75 4.59 -0.60
N SER A 515 -2.10 3.86 0.31
CA SER A 515 -2.50 3.79 1.74
C SER A 515 -2.49 5.18 2.38
N PHE A 516 -1.44 5.97 2.17
CA PHE A 516 -1.35 7.34 2.67
C PHE A 516 -2.50 8.21 2.18
N ARG A 517 -2.87 8.10 0.90
CA ARG A 517 -3.95 8.91 0.33
C ARG A 517 -5.30 8.62 0.98
N PHE A 518 -5.60 7.37 1.34
CA PHE A 518 -6.78 7.05 2.17
C PHE A 518 -6.67 7.67 3.55
N TYR A 519 -5.53 7.49 4.24
CA TYR A 519 -5.33 8.03 5.58
C TYR A 519 -5.49 9.55 5.60
N LYS A 520 -4.84 10.24 4.67
CA LYS A 520 -4.92 11.69 4.49
C LYS A 520 -6.33 12.15 4.15
N THR A 521 -7.06 11.41 3.30
CA THR A 521 -8.48 11.70 3.02
C THR A 521 -9.32 11.65 4.30
N VAL A 522 -9.11 10.63 5.15
CA VAL A 522 -9.78 10.52 6.45
C VAL A 522 -9.44 11.70 7.33
N TYR A 523 -8.15 12.00 7.47
CA TYR A 523 -7.65 13.08 8.30
C TYR A 523 -8.18 14.46 7.87
N ASP A 524 -8.08 14.78 6.59
CA ASP A 524 -8.51 16.07 6.03
C ASP A 524 -10.03 16.27 6.18
N CYS A 525 -10.82 15.19 6.12
CA CYS A 525 -12.27 15.28 6.32
C CYS A 525 -12.64 15.37 7.81
N ASN A 526 -11.99 14.59 8.67
CA ASN A 526 -12.23 14.57 10.10
C ASN A 526 -11.02 14.00 10.86
N PRO A 527 -10.15 14.85 11.45
CA PRO A 527 -8.94 14.40 12.13
C PRO A 527 -9.21 13.61 13.42
N ARG A 528 -10.47 13.53 13.88
CA ARG A 528 -10.86 12.75 15.06
C ARG A 528 -11.23 11.29 14.75
N VAL A 529 -11.38 10.93 13.48
CA VAL A 529 -11.65 9.54 13.07
C VAL A 529 -10.36 8.76 13.14
N ILE A 530 -10.32 7.67 13.91
CA ILE A 530 -9.16 6.76 13.95
C ILE A 530 -9.29 5.67 12.90
N VAL A 531 -8.14 5.25 12.37
CA VAL A 531 -8.00 4.31 11.25
C VAL A 531 -7.30 3.04 11.74
N SER A 532 -7.81 1.86 11.41
CA SER A 532 -7.12 0.59 11.73
C SER A 532 -5.81 0.42 10.94
N GLU A 533 -4.86 -0.36 11.44
CA GLU A 533 -3.61 -0.67 10.70
C GLU A 533 -3.82 -1.47 9.41
N ARG A 534 -5.02 -2.04 9.22
CA ARG A 534 -5.44 -2.74 8.00
C ARG A 534 -5.57 -1.82 6.78
N ILE A 535 -5.28 -0.52 6.93
CA ILE A 535 -4.97 0.38 5.81
C ILE A 535 -3.66 0.02 5.07
N GLY A 536 -2.76 -0.71 5.72
CA GLY A 536 -1.52 -1.25 5.13
C GLY A 536 -0.30 -0.34 5.20
N ASN A 537 0.83 -0.86 4.70
CA ASN A 537 2.12 -0.15 4.58
C ASN A 537 2.66 0.44 5.89
N GLY A 538 2.38 -0.19 7.04
CA GLY A 538 2.85 0.25 8.37
C GLY A 538 2.10 1.46 8.96
N MET A 539 1.11 1.97 8.23
CA MET A 539 0.25 3.08 8.66
C MET A 539 -0.94 2.59 9.50
N GLY A 540 -1.69 3.53 10.08
CA GLY A 540 -2.89 3.28 10.88
C GLY A 540 -2.69 3.62 12.36
N ASP A 541 -3.77 3.98 13.01
CA ASP A 541 -3.76 4.58 14.35
C ASP A 541 -3.71 3.56 15.49
N TYR A 542 -4.17 2.33 15.24
CA TYR A 542 -4.18 1.24 16.21
C TYR A 542 -3.96 -0.10 15.51
N ALA A 543 -3.39 -1.06 16.24
CA ALA A 543 -2.97 -2.36 15.74
C ALA A 543 -4.07 -3.42 15.79
N ILE A 544 -3.95 -4.46 14.96
CA ILE A 544 -4.84 -5.61 14.81
C ILE A 544 -3.96 -6.88 14.91
N PRO A 545 -3.97 -7.59 16.04
CA PRO A 545 -3.12 -8.77 16.24
C PRO A 545 -3.37 -9.90 15.23
N GLY A 546 -4.54 -9.92 14.59
CA GLY A 546 -4.97 -10.92 13.62
C GLY A 546 -6.48 -11.15 13.71
N ASP A 547 -7.00 -11.87 12.72
CA ASP A 547 -8.42 -12.25 12.64
C ASP A 547 -8.68 -13.46 13.55
N ASN A 548 -9.67 -13.38 14.44
CA ASN A 548 -9.97 -14.44 15.41
C ASN A 548 -8.74 -14.90 16.22
N ARG A 549 -7.90 -13.94 16.62
CA ARG A 549 -6.67 -14.20 17.36
C ARG A 549 -6.58 -13.38 18.64
N ILE A 550 -6.13 -14.02 19.70
CA ILE A 550 -5.68 -13.34 20.92
C ILE A 550 -4.15 -13.33 20.89
N PRO A 551 -3.49 -12.17 21.04
CA PRO A 551 -2.03 -12.13 21.07
C PRO A 551 -1.46 -12.89 22.27
N ASP A 552 -0.31 -13.51 22.06
CA ASP A 552 0.49 -14.15 23.10
C ASP A 552 1.04 -13.09 24.07
N SER A 553 1.34 -13.49 25.31
CA SER A 553 1.85 -12.56 26.33
C SER A 553 3.23 -11.97 26.01
N SER A 554 3.96 -12.56 25.07
CA SER A 554 5.26 -12.08 24.58
C SER A 554 5.12 -10.96 23.54
N GLU A 555 3.96 -10.84 22.88
CA GLU A 555 3.73 -9.80 21.89
C GLU A 555 3.60 -8.43 22.58
N ARG A 556 4.20 -7.42 21.96
CA ARG A 556 4.24 -6.05 22.47
C ARG A 556 3.78 -5.11 21.38
N PHE A 557 2.73 -4.35 21.66
CA PHE A 557 2.17 -3.36 20.74
C PHE A 557 2.64 -1.97 21.16
N THR A 558 3.19 -1.21 20.21
CA THR A 558 3.63 0.19 20.41
C THR A 558 2.47 1.19 20.27
N ARG A 559 1.30 0.71 19.86
CA ARG A 559 0.05 1.46 19.68
C ARG A 559 -1.08 0.74 20.44
N PRO A 560 -2.22 1.39 20.72
CA PRO A 560 -3.44 0.69 21.10
C PRO A 560 -3.74 -0.43 20.11
N TRP A 561 -4.37 -1.51 20.56
CA TRP A 561 -4.69 -2.64 19.69
C TRP A 561 -6.11 -3.17 19.93
N GLU A 562 -6.68 -3.77 18.90
CA GLU A 562 -8.01 -4.35 18.90
C GLU A 562 -7.98 -5.75 18.28
N ALA A 563 -8.39 -6.75 19.05
CA ALA A 563 -8.66 -8.08 18.53
C ALA A 563 -10.09 -8.12 17.98
N ILE A 564 -10.23 -8.72 16.80
CA ILE A 564 -11.51 -8.93 16.14
C ILE A 564 -11.85 -10.42 16.16
N GLY A 565 -13.12 -10.75 16.37
CA GLY A 565 -13.54 -12.14 16.36
C GLY A 565 -14.98 -12.33 15.91
N THR A 566 -15.28 -13.50 15.38
CA THR A 566 -16.60 -13.91 14.90
C THR A 566 -17.39 -14.61 16.00
N PHE A 567 -18.71 -14.64 15.87
CA PHE A 567 -19.57 -15.43 16.76
C PHE A 567 -19.53 -16.94 16.49
N ASN A 568 -19.10 -17.33 15.30
CA ASN A 568 -18.97 -18.70 14.78
C ASN A 568 -17.75 -18.75 13.82
N HIS A 569 -17.79 -19.48 12.71
CA HIS A 569 -16.65 -19.65 11.78
C HIS A 569 -16.70 -18.74 10.55
N SER A 570 -17.65 -17.80 10.48
CA SER A 570 -17.84 -16.90 9.33
C SER A 570 -18.12 -15.47 9.79
N TRP A 571 -17.67 -14.48 9.00
CA TRP A 571 -18.00 -13.08 9.27
C TRP A 571 -19.42 -12.77 8.80
N GLY A 572 -19.71 -13.05 7.53
CA GLY A 572 -21.06 -13.00 6.98
C GLY A 572 -21.94 -14.16 7.44
N TYR A 573 -23.26 -14.03 7.26
CA TYR A 573 -24.22 -15.08 7.60
C TYR A 573 -23.98 -16.35 6.78
N LYS A 574 -23.76 -17.47 7.48
CA LYS A 574 -23.54 -18.81 6.93
C LYS A 574 -24.63 -19.74 7.45
N SER A 575 -25.55 -20.14 6.57
CA SER A 575 -26.84 -20.75 6.94
C SER A 575 -26.74 -22.05 7.74
N TYR A 576 -25.64 -22.79 7.56
CA TYR A 576 -25.40 -24.10 8.17
C TYR A 576 -24.32 -24.07 9.27
N ASP A 577 -23.78 -22.90 9.59
CA ASP A 577 -22.82 -22.75 10.69
C ASP A 577 -23.55 -22.37 11.98
N HIS A 578 -23.65 -23.33 12.90
CA HIS A 578 -24.38 -23.20 14.15
C HIS A 578 -23.50 -23.33 15.39
N ASP A 579 -22.18 -23.35 15.24
CA ASP A 579 -21.24 -23.37 16.37
C ASP A 579 -21.06 -21.97 16.95
N TRP A 580 -22.13 -21.46 17.56
CA TRP A 580 -22.15 -20.16 18.19
C TRP A 580 -21.33 -20.20 19.50
N LYS A 581 -20.38 -19.27 19.64
CA LYS A 581 -19.64 -19.03 20.89
C LYS A 581 -20.61 -18.98 22.06
N ASN A 582 -20.40 -19.87 23.03
CA ASN A 582 -21.19 -19.91 24.26
C ASN A 582 -20.76 -18.76 25.20
N VAL A 583 -21.52 -18.55 26.28
CA VAL A 583 -21.28 -17.42 27.19
C VAL A 583 -19.91 -17.48 27.87
N ASP A 584 -19.37 -18.67 28.13
CA ASP A 584 -18.08 -18.84 28.80
C ASP A 584 -16.94 -18.49 27.85
N GLU A 585 -17.05 -18.94 26.59
CA GLU A 585 -16.14 -18.54 25.52
C GLU A 585 -16.16 -17.01 25.31
N LEU A 586 -17.35 -16.40 25.21
CA LEU A 586 -17.46 -14.95 25.04
C LEU A 586 -16.83 -14.17 26.21
N ARG A 587 -17.03 -14.63 27.45
CA ARG A 587 -16.41 -14.01 28.62
C ARG A 587 -14.91 -14.21 28.61
N TYR A 588 -14.42 -15.40 28.28
CA TYR A 588 -12.99 -15.68 28.15
C TYR A 588 -12.33 -14.73 27.15
N TRP A 589 -12.86 -14.64 25.92
CA TRP A 589 -12.35 -13.72 24.89
C TRP A 589 -12.25 -12.29 25.40
N LEU A 590 -13.33 -11.78 26.00
CA LEU A 590 -13.34 -10.42 26.54
C LEU A 590 -12.31 -10.22 27.65
N LEU A 591 -12.24 -11.14 28.62
CA LEU A 591 -11.36 -11.01 29.78
C LEU A 591 -9.89 -11.14 29.41
N GLU A 592 -9.56 -12.11 28.56
CA GLU A 592 -8.21 -12.38 28.08
C GLU A 592 -7.66 -11.19 27.26
N ILE A 593 -8.50 -10.60 26.40
CA ILE A 593 -8.11 -9.43 25.60
C ILE A 593 -7.92 -8.19 26.49
N VAL A 594 -8.87 -7.93 27.38
CA VAL A 594 -8.84 -6.71 28.22
C VAL A 594 -7.73 -6.77 29.26
N SER A 595 -7.41 -7.94 29.83
CA SER A 595 -6.28 -8.10 30.76
C SER A 595 -4.93 -7.87 30.08
N LYS A 596 -4.83 -8.12 28.77
CA LYS A 596 -3.67 -7.79 27.92
C LYS A 596 -3.71 -6.36 27.34
N GLY A 597 -4.77 -5.61 27.62
CA GLY A 597 -4.88 -4.18 27.35
C GLY A 597 -5.54 -3.80 26.02
N GLY A 598 -6.02 -4.79 25.28
CA GLY A 598 -6.68 -4.59 24.00
C GLY A 598 -8.16 -4.25 24.12
N ASN A 599 -8.73 -3.88 22.98
CA ASN A 599 -10.17 -3.88 22.76
C ASN A 599 -10.60 -5.16 22.06
N TYR A 600 -11.81 -5.64 22.33
CA TYR A 600 -12.43 -6.75 21.64
C TYR A 600 -13.60 -6.26 20.80
N MET A 601 -13.55 -6.53 19.50
CA MET A 601 -14.65 -6.22 18.59
C MET A 601 -15.25 -7.52 18.04
N LEU A 602 -16.47 -7.82 18.47
CA LEU A 602 -17.15 -9.09 18.20
C LEU A 602 -18.16 -8.94 17.06
N ASN A 603 -18.03 -9.77 16.05
CA ASN A 603 -18.83 -9.72 14.83
C ASN A 603 -20.13 -10.52 14.89
N ILE A 604 -21.20 -9.94 14.35
CA ILE A 604 -22.43 -10.63 13.95
C ILE A 604 -22.61 -10.61 12.43
N GLY A 605 -23.21 -11.67 11.87
CA GLY A 605 -23.67 -11.72 10.48
C GLY A 605 -25.19 -11.85 10.42
N PRO A 606 -25.96 -10.76 10.21
CA PRO A 606 -27.40 -10.83 9.99
C PRO A 606 -27.75 -11.61 8.72
N ASP A 607 -28.90 -12.31 8.73
CA ASP A 607 -29.41 -13.02 7.55
C ASP A 607 -29.88 -12.05 6.44
N ALA A 608 -30.30 -12.60 5.29
CA ALA A 608 -30.78 -11.80 4.16
C ALA A 608 -32.02 -10.94 4.48
N GLN A 609 -32.75 -11.26 5.55
CA GLN A 609 -33.92 -10.53 6.03
C GLN A 609 -33.55 -9.46 7.06
N GLY A 610 -32.31 -9.44 7.53
CA GLY A 610 -31.80 -8.51 8.55
C GLY A 610 -31.96 -9.03 9.99
N ASN A 611 -32.27 -10.30 10.19
CA ASN A 611 -32.36 -10.88 11.54
C ASN A 611 -30.98 -11.25 12.07
N VAL A 612 -30.77 -10.94 13.35
CA VAL A 612 -29.68 -11.52 14.13
C VAL A 612 -30.13 -12.86 14.72
N ALA A 613 -29.29 -13.89 14.60
CA ALA A 613 -29.57 -15.24 15.08
C ALA A 613 -29.97 -15.27 16.57
N THR A 614 -30.93 -16.12 16.92
CA THR A 614 -31.47 -16.21 18.29
C THR A 614 -30.41 -16.59 19.33
N PRO A 615 -29.51 -17.57 19.09
CA PRO A 615 -28.42 -17.87 20.02
C PRO A 615 -27.51 -16.68 20.30
N VAL A 616 -27.18 -15.89 19.27
CA VAL A 616 -26.37 -14.66 19.40
C VAL A 616 -27.05 -13.64 20.32
N LYS A 617 -28.33 -13.33 20.06
CA LYS A 617 -29.12 -12.41 20.91
C LYS A 617 -29.17 -12.88 22.38
N LYS A 618 -29.40 -14.19 22.59
CA LYS A 618 -29.47 -14.80 23.92
C LYS A 618 -28.13 -14.69 24.65
N ASN A 619 -27.04 -15.08 24.01
CA ASN A 619 -25.71 -15.11 24.63
C ASN A 619 -25.21 -13.68 24.94
N LEU A 620 -25.44 -12.71 24.04
CA LEU A 620 -25.16 -11.30 24.30
C LEU A 620 -25.98 -10.73 25.47
N ALA A 621 -27.26 -11.10 25.59
CA ALA A 621 -28.08 -10.67 26.72
C ALA A 621 -27.57 -11.21 28.07
N ILE A 622 -27.04 -12.44 28.09
CA ILE A 622 -26.44 -13.04 29.29
C ILE A 622 -25.10 -12.35 29.60
N LEU A 623 -24.23 -12.15 28.62
CA LEU A 623 -22.97 -11.41 28.78
C LEU A 623 -23.23 -9.99 29.29
N GLY A 624 -24.23 -9.30 28.74
CA GLY A 624 -24.66 -7.98 29.18
C GLY A 624 -25.15 -7.93 30.64
N LYS A 625 -25.85 -8.96 31.11
CA LYS A 625 -26.23 -9.10 32.53
C LYS A 625 -25.00 -9.15 33.42
N TRP A 626 -23.98 -9.90 33.02
CA TRP A 626 -22.71 -9.98 33.75
C TRP A 626 -21.96 -8.65 33.72
N LEU A 627 -21.82 -8.03 32.55
CA LEU A 627 -21.12 -6.75 32.40
C LEU A 627 -21.79 -5.60 33.17
N ARG A 628 -23.12 -5.57 33.31
CA ARG A 628 -23.78 -4.54 34.13
C ARG A 628 -23.30 -4.52 35.58
N ARG A 629 -22.93 -5.67 36.15
CA ARG A 629 -22.38 -5.77 37.50
C ARG A 629 -20.87 -5.50 37.54
N ASN A 630 -20.15 -6.02 36.54
CA ASN A 630 -18.68 -6.08 36.56
C ASN A 630 -18.00 -5.04 35.65
N ALA A 631 -18.76 -4.10 35.08
CA ALA A 631 -18.28 -3.10 34.12
C ALA A 631 -17.05 -2.33 34.60
N GLU A 632 -16.94 -2.05 35.90
CA GLU A 632 -15.81 -1.30 36.46
C GLU A 632 -14.46 -2.04 36.28
N ALA A 633 -14.48 -3.37 36.27
CA ALA A 633 -13.30 -4.20 36.06
C ALA A 633 -12.88 -4.32 34.59
N VAL A 634 -13.71 -3.82 33.66
CA VAL A 634 -13.47 -3.90 32.22
C VAL A 634 -13.22 -2.51 31.65
N TYR A 635 -14.19 -1.59 31.79
CA TYR A 635 -14.14 -0.32 31.06
C TYR A 635 -13.20 0.71 31.71
N GLY A 636 -12.34 1.28 30.87
CA GLY A 636 -11.34 2.26 31.28
C GLY A 636 -10.27 1.72 32.21
N THR A 637 -10.00 0.41 32.14
CA THR A 637 -8.90 -0.23 32.84
C THR A 637 -7.66 -0.36 31.94
N SER A 638 -6.52 -0.64 32.54
CA SER A 638 -5.28 -1.03 31.89
C SER A 638 -4.85 -2.42 32.36
N PRO A 639 -3.90 -3.08 31.66
CA PRO A 639 -3.27 -4.30 32.15
C PRO A 639 -2.69 -4.11 33.54
N TRP A 640 -2.88 -5.10 34.41
CA TRP A 640 -2.07 -5.24 35.63
C TRP A 640 -0.81 -6.04 35.32
N THR A 641 0.13 -6.11 36.28
CA THR A 641 1.42 -6.79 36.13
C THR A 641 1.26 -8.26 35.73
N ILE A 642 0.23 -8.92 36.26
CA ILE A 642 -0.15 -10.30 35.92
C ILE A 642 -1.47 -10.19 35.17
N SER A 643 -1.57 -10.74 33.95
CA SER A 643 -2.80 -10.69 33.15
C SER A 643 -3.78 -11.81 33.52
N HIS A 644 -3.26 -12.99 33.85
CA HIS A 644 -4.01 -14.19 34.17
C HIS A 644 -3.25 -15.03 35.21
N GLU A 645 -4.00 -15.61 36.15
CA GLU A 645 -3.57 -16.63 37.11
C GLU A 645 -4.50 -17.83 36.94
N GLY A 646 -3.96 -19.04 37.05
CA GLY A 646 -4.75 -20.27 37.09
C GLY A 646 -4.19 -21.36 36.18
N PRO A 647 -4.70 -22.59 36.31
CA PRO A 647 -4.21 -23.74 35.55
C PRO A 647 -4.71 -23.76 34.09
N THR A 648 -5.75 -23.00 33.76
CA THR A 648 -6.39 -23.11 32.44
C THR A 648 -5.63 -22.30 31.41
N THR A 649 -4.99 -22.99 30.46
CA THR A 649 -4.40 -22.35 29.27
C THR A 649 -5.25 -22.61 28.05
N VAL A 650 -5.54 -21.56 27.29
CA VAL A 650 -6.28 -21.64 26.03
C VAL A 650 -5.48 -20.91 24.95
N ARG A 651 -5.31 -21.55 23.80
CA ARG A 651 -4.62 -20.96 22.66
C ARG A 651 -5.51 -21.03 21.43
N ILE A 652 -5.89 -19.86 20.91
CA ILE A 652 -6.67 -19.71 19.68
C ILE A 652 -5.89 -18.79 18.75
N THR A 653 -5.38 -19.35 17.65
CA THR A 653 -4.51 -18.65 16.69
C THR A 653 -5.29 -18.04 15.54
N ASP A 654 -6.39 -18.66 15.12
CA ASP A 654 -7.21 -18.23 13.97
C ASP A 654 -8.58 -18.93 13.94
N THR A 655 -9.41 -18.52 12.97
CA THR A 655 -10.76 -19.07 12.73
C THR A 655 -10.72 -20.58 12.44
N GLU A 656 -9.80 -21.02 11.59
CA GLU A 656 -9.77 -22.41 11.13
C GLU A 656 -9.36 -23.36 12.26
N GLN A 657 -8.43 -22.94 13.13
CA GLN A 657 -8.07 -23.69 14.32
C GLN A 657 -9.29 -23.84 15.24
N ARG A 658 -10.02 -22.75 15.49
CA ARG A 658 -11.23 -22.80 16.32
C ARG A 658 -12.32 -23.68 15.71
N GLU A 659 -12.44 -23.70 14.39
CA GLU A 659 -13.35 -24.58 13.65
C GLU A 659 -12.96 -26.05 13.79
N ARG A 660 -11.68 -26.38 13.60
CA ARG A 660 -11.18 -27.76 13.69
C ARG A 660 -11.23 -28.32 15.11
N GLU A 661 -10.85 -27.52 16.11
CA GLU A 661 -10.63 -27.99 17.48
C GLU A 661 -11.88 -27.84 18.38
N GLY A 662 -12.76 -26.89 18.05
CA GLY A 662 -13.86 -26.50 18.92
C GLY A 662 -13.39 -25.66 20.13
N PHE A 663 -14.34 -25.23 20.98
CA PHE A 663 -14.03 -24.67 22.31
C PHE A 663 -14.35 -25.68 23.39
N LYS A 664 -13.35 -26.48 23.78
CA LYS A 664 -13.48 -27.56 24.79
C LYS A 664 -12.71 -27.22 26.06
N VAL A 665 -13.06 -26.09 26.68
CA VAL A 665 -12.36 -25.55 27.85
C VAL A 665 -13.26 -25.62 29.09
N SER A 666 -12.70 -26.11 30.19
CA SER A 666 -13.33 -26.09 31.51
C SER A 666 -12.52 -25.20 32.44
N PHE A 667 -12.99 -23.98 32.66
CA PHE A 667 -12.37 -23.06 33.62
C PHE A 667 -12.52 -23.57 35.06
N THR A 668 -11.57 -23.21 35.91
CA THR A 668 -11.57 -23.55 37.33
C THR A 668 -11.82 -22.32 38.19
N ALA A 669 -12.11 -22.54 39.49
CA ALA A 669 -12.23 -21.45 40.45
C ALA A 669 -10.87 -20.77 40.79
N LEU A 670 -9.77 -21.30 40.27
CA LEU A 670 -8.42 -20.73 40.40
C LEU A 670 -8.07 -19.80 39.24
N ASP A 671 -8.92 -19.70 38.21
CA ASP A 671 -8.68 -18.85 37.05
C ASP A 671 -9.16 -17.42 37.30
N PHE A 672 -8.21 -16.47 37.32
CA PHE A 672 -8.44 -15.04 37.48
C PHE A 672 -7.81 -14.25 36.35
N TRP A 673 -8.58 -13.34 35.76
CA TRP A 673 -8.08 -12.31 34.85
C TRP A 673 -7.99 -10.99 35.58
N PHE A 674 -6.91 -10.25 35.34
CA PHE A 674 -6.65 -9.02 36.06
C PHE A 674 -6.59 -7.80 35.18
N THR A 675 -7.11 -6.71 35.72
CA THR A 675 -6.98 -5.36 35.18
C THR A 675 -6.74 -4.40 36.32
N GLN A 676 -6.34 -3.16 36.02
CA GLN A 676 -6.17 -2.13 37.03
C GLN A 676 -6.76 -0.79 36.59
N LYS A 677 -7.12 0.03 37.59
CA LYS A 677 -7.58 1.40 37.39
C LYS A 677 -7.36 2.21 38.65
N ASN A 678 -6.57 3.28 38.55
CA ASN A 678 -6.11 4.05 39.72
C ASN A 678 -5.44 3.11 40.73
N ASP A 679 -5.77 3.22 42.03
CA ASP A 679 -5.21 2.39 43.10
C ASP A 679 -5.92 1.03 43.27
N PHE A 680 -6.69 0.60 42.27
CA PHE A 680 -7.45 -0.64 42.31
C PHE A 680 -6.95 -1.66 41.29
N VAL A 681 -6.78 -2.89 41.77
CA VAL A 681 -6.69 -4.09 40.93
C VAL A 681 -8.04 -4.79 40.93
N TYR A 682 -8.45 -5.30 39.78
CA TYR A 682 -9.64 -6.12 39.66
C TYR A 682 -9.23 -7.55 39.35
N ALA A 683 -9.79 -8.51 40.07
CA ALA A 683 -9.61 -9.93 39.81
C ALA A 683 -10.95 -10.54 39.39
N MET A 684 -11.05 -11.00 38.15
CA MET A 684 -12.29 -11.50 37.55
C MET A 684 -12.24 -13.01 37.41
N ALA A 685 -13.21 -13.72 37.98
CA ALA A 685 -13.31 -15.16 37.91
C ALA A 685 -14.54 -15.58 37.11
N LEU A 686 -14.39 -16.57 36.24
CA LEU A 686 -15.50 -17.15 35.47
C LEU A 686 -16.30 -18.17 36.27
N VAL A 687 -15.68 -18.81 37.26
CA VAL A 687 -16.23 -19.91 38.07
C VAL A 687 -16.24 -19.52 39.55
N VAL A 688 -17.31 -19.88 40.24
CA VAL A 688 -17.44 -19.71 41.69
C VAL A 688 -17.00 -21.02 42.38
N PRO A 689 -16.10 -20.98 43.38
CA PRO A 689 -15.70 -22.17 44.12
C PRO A 689 -16.88 -22.77 44.89
N LYS A 690 -17.02 -24.11 44.87
CA LYS A 690 -18.16 -24.82 45.50
C LYS A 690 -18.23 -24.63 47.01
N ASP A 691 -17.08 -24.54 47.66
CA ASP A 691 -16.99 -24.25 49.09
C ASP A 691 -17.07 -22.74 49.37
N GLY A 692 -17.07 -21.88 48.35
CA GLY A 692 -17.03 -20.43 48.47
C GLY A 692 -15.68 -19.86 48.95
N ILE A 693 -14.62 -20.67 49.06
CA ILE A 693 -13.29 -20.21 49.47
C ILE A 693 -12.52 -19.75 48.24
N VAL A 694 -11.99 -18.53 48.30
CA VAL A 694 -11.23 -17.90 47.21
C VAL A 694 -9.82 -17.65 47.71
N ASN A 695 -8.83 -17.99 46.88
CA ASN A 695 -7.45 -17.59 47.07
C ASN A 695 -6.91 -17.00 45.76
N VAL A 696 -6.43 -15.76 45.80
CA VAL A 696 -5.80 -15.09 44.65
C VAL A 696 -4.30 -14.98 44.93
N GLN A 697 -3.51 -15.90 44.38
CA GLN A 697 -2.10 -16.09 44.70
C GLN A 697 -1.22 -14.91 44.26
N SER A 698 -1.59 -14.29 43.14
CA SER A 698 -0.94 -13.10 42.57
C SER A 698 -0.97 -11.90 43.52
N LEU A 699 -1.90 -11.89 44.48
CA LEU A 699 -2.06 -10.86 45.50
C LEU A 699 -1.58 -11.33 46.88
N ASN A 700 -0.46 -12.05 46.93
CA ASN A 700 0.23 -12.33 48.19
C ASN A 700 0.87 -11.04 48.78
N GLN A 701 1.15 -11.08 50.08
CA GLN A 701 1.61 -9.90 50.84
C GLN A 701 2.96 -9.34 50.39
N ASN A 702 3.79 -10.15 49.71
CA ASN A 702 5.09 -9.71 49.19
C ASN A 702 4.97 -9.00 47.84
N MET A 703 3.89 -9.24 47.09
CA MET A 703 3.66 -8.62 45.77
C MET A 703 2.96 -7.28 45.87
N ALA A 704 1.90 -7.18 46.68
CA ALA A 704 1.16 -5.94 46.88
C ALA A 704 0.40 -5.97 48.20
N LYS A 705 0.41 -4.88 48.96
CA LYS A 705 -0.33 -4.80 50.24
C LYS A 705 -1.79 -4.41 49.99
N VAL A 706 -2.74 -5.27 50.37
CA VAL A 706 -4.18 -5.06 50.18
C VAL A 706 -4.77 -4.25 51.35
N LYS A 707 -5.48 -3.16 51.04
CA LYS A 707 -6.17 -2.30 52.03
C LYS A 707 -7.64 -2.66 52.22
N SER A 708 -8.33 -3.07 51.15
CA SER A 708 -9.73 -3.45 51.21
C SER A 708 -10.13 -4.28 50.00
N VAL A 709 -11.06 -5.20 50.19
CA VAL A 709 -11.65 -6.01 49.12
C VAL A 709 -13.16 -5.76 49.07
N GLU A 710 -13.67 -5.57 47.86
CA GLU A 710 -15.09 -5.49 47.55
C GLU A 710 -15.42 -6.53 46.48
N ILE A 711 -16.58 -7.17 46.58
CA ILE A 711 -17.15 -7.94 45.47
C ILE A 711 -18.09 -7.01 44.72
N LEU A 712 -17.83 -6.78 43.43
CA LEU A 712 -18.63 -5.85 42.63
C LEU A 712 -20.12 -6.24 42.67
N GLY A 713 -20.96 -5.29 43.10
CA GLY A 713 -22.41 -5.49 43.27
C GLY A 713 -22.84 -6.19 44.56
N PHE A 714 -21.92 -6.52 45.46
CA PHE A 714 -22.24 -7.21 46.73
C PHE A 714 -21.60 -6.59 47.98
N GLY A 715 -20.68 -5.64 47.82
CA GLY A 715 -20.11 -4.84 48.91
C GLY A 715 -18.77 -5.36 49.44
N ARG A 716 -18.27 -4.70 50.48
CA ARG A 716 -17.00 -5.04 51.14
C ARG A 716 -17.04 -6.45 51.75
N ILE A 717 -15.88 -7.07 51.81
CA ILE A 717 -15.71 -8.39 52.40
C ILE A 717 -14.42 -8.47 53.21
N ASP A 718 -14.48 -9.24 54.29
CA ASP A 718 -13.31 -9.57 55.09
C ASP A 718 -12.37 -10.49 54.30
N PHE A 719 -11.08 -10.30 54.50
CA PHE A 719 -10.04 -11.07 53.83
C PHE A 719 -8.88 -11.32 54.80
N GLN A 720 -8.10 -12.34 54.49
CA GLN A 720 -6.78 -12.57 55.04
C GLN A 720 -5.77 -12.50 53.90
N GLN A 721 -4.59 -11.95 54.16
CA GLN A 721 -3.52 -11.88 53.18
C GLN A 721 -2.25 -12.39 53.83
N ASP A 722 -1.59 -13.34 53.18
CA ASP A 722 -0.33 -13.93 53.63
C ASP A 722 0.63 -14.12 52.45
N ASN A 723 1.71 -14.89 52.64
CA ASN A 723 2.68 -15.23 51.59
C ASN A 723 2.10 -16.12 50.47
N HIS A 724 0.93 -16.73 50.67
CA HIS A 724 0.29 -17.66 49.74
C HIS A 724 -0.84 -17.03 48.92
N GLY A 725 -1.33 -15.84 49.31
CA GLY A 725 -2.28 -15.07 48.51
C GLY A 725 -3.27 -14.26 49.32
N LEU A 726 -4.25 -13.69 48.60
CA LEU A 726 -5.42 -13.03 49.17
C LEU A 726 -6.57 -14.02 49.32
N GLN A 727 -6.97 -14.29 50.55
CA GLN A 727 -7.94 -15.31 50.92
C GLN A 727 -9.25 -14.68 51.43
N LEU A 728 -10.39 -15.16 50.94
CA LEU A 728 -11.72 -14.69 51.38
C LEU A 728 -12.80 -15.76 51.24
N LYS A 729 -13.91 -15.58 51.95
CA LYS A 729 -15.08 -16.47 51.90
C LYS A 729 -16.27 -15.79 51.23
N LEU A 730 -16.65 -16.21 50.04
CA LEU A 730 -17.77 -15.64 49.30
C LEU A 730 -19.10 -15.79 50.07
N PRO A 731 -19.96 -14.76 50.10
CA PRO A 731 -21.30 -14.84 50.67
C PRO A 731 -22.16 -15.89 49.95
N LYS A 732 -23.04 -16.60 50.68
CA LYS A 732 -23.96 -17.61 50.12
C LYS A 732 -24.75 -17.14 48.89
N LYS A 733 -25.13 -15.86 48.87
CA LYS A 733 -25.84 -15.21 47.73
C LYS A 733 -25.07 -15.25 46.40
N ILE A 734 -23.74 -15.36 46.42
CA ILE A 734 -22.88 -15.43 45.23
C ILE A 734 -22.53 -16.88 44.87
N GLN A 735 -22.52 -17.79 45.84
CA GLN A 735 -22.08 -19.18 45.67
C GLN A 735 -22.86 -19.93 44.57
N ASN A 736 -24.11 -19.53 44.30
CA ASN A 736 -24.96 -20.11 43.26
C ASN A 736 -24.88 -19.38 41.90
N SER A 737 -23.99 -18.39 41.74
CA SER A 737 -23.84 -17.65 40.49
C SER A 737 -23.14 -18.50 39.43
N SER A 738 -23.82 -18.77 38.31
CA SER A 738 -23.23 -19.44 37.15
C SER A 738 -22.34 -18.52 36.29
N LEU A 739 -22.32 -17.21 36.60
CA LEU A 739 -21.58 -16.21 35.81
C LEU A 739 -20.33 -15.69 36.51
N GLY A 740 -19.86 -16.36 37.57
CA GLY A 740 -18.66 -15.93 38.29
C GLY A 740 -18.85 -14.59 39.01
N TYR A 741 -17.76 -13.87 39.24
CA TYR A 741 -17.70 -12.63 40.02
C TYR A 741 -16.44 -11.81 39.69
N ALA A 742 -16.42 -10.56 40.14
CA ALA A 742 -15.24 -9.71 40.08
C ALA A 742 -14.97 -9.09 41.45
N LEU A 743 -13.71 -9.14 41.88
CA LEU A 743 -13.19 -8.47 43.07
C LEU A 743 -12.64 -7.11 42.66
N LYS A 744 -12.88 -6.09 43.49
CA LYS A 744 -12.25 -4.78 43.44
C LYS A 744 -11.37 -4.64 44.67
N ILE A 745 -10.07 -4.49 44.43
CA ILE A 745 -9.04 -4.68 45.45
C ILE A 745 -8.21 -3.40 45.51
N LYS A 746 -8.30 -2.70 46.63
CA LYS A 746 -7.53 -1.46 46.84
C LYS A 746 -6.13 -1.82 47.31
N LEU A 747 -5.11 -1.36 46.58
CA LEU A 747 -3.71 -1.53 46.96
C LEU A 747 -3.21 -0.35 47.82
N SER A 748 -2.03 -0.53 48.40
CA SER A 748 -1.44 0.42 49.35
C SER A 748 -0.74 1.60 48.72
#